data_AF-A0A1H1TQF2-F1
#
_entry.id   AF-A0A1H1TQF2-F1
#
_cell.length_a   1.000
_cell.length_b   1.000
_cell.length_c   1.000
_cell.angle_alpha   90.00
_cell.angle_beta   90.00
_cell.angle_gamma   90.00
#
_symmetry.space_group_name_H-M   'P 1'
#
loop_
_entity.id
_entity.type
_entity.pdbx_description
1 polymer ?
#
loop_
_entity_poly.entity_id
_entity_poly.type
_entity_poly.pdbx_seq_one_letter_code
_entity_poly.pdbx_strand_id
1 'polypeptide(L)'
;MRSIVASAAHGHGHSIVVRGEAGIGKTRLTEEFEALALAAGLQVSRGQALNDPGMPVLWPWRRPLADIPGGLSLIDDAHPVEVTNAADASNARFRFLSQVSDLIIRSTTAPGRMLILEDLHWADELSCALLRQLVLALRSAPLVLVLTQRVPQIPSSGHADDTIAELVGRSGTDVIRLGGLHSRQVEQWFARLQGISPKVGQQVAAAITDSDGANPLHVRLVGEALQRNPSADPADLDLQDLRRLVGQQLATLPVEVRHTLRAAAMINDRILPGLLARIAERDRSAVEADIDLAVQAGILRQAPGDEAYTFVHVLVRDAVRADLCSAERREYHFRAATAIAETPHAERFAGLIARHWLLSGRPDADQQALTWLRRAATGAGVRQDLDTALDAWGQALAAAERLGLYEVCGWLHIDRARARFCAGKINESLADSAAAVELAHQVGDPEMAARAALVVAGVGGVEPSAMIERLCDDALALMPDPPTDPNHRHLTSRMLSRRAQTLVFRDLPRARELSRTALGMVDDGCADAVLDAVAARHLALSTPGRLSDRVTLAQRAIGVGTTAHQPLGPAWGHIWMFEAAMQRGDLDRADREIHALQRIVAADEWPMARWHLLRERACRAALIGELDAAERAAAEAGALATDLADHSIQHLHQGFRAELGFIRETLPDDLVSESLTTFTQAAGTDPIPSLMVVRLLLHSGSVDAARIAYQPWREMIIDGSRRPADAPAWQTPLLWHGEIAVGLGDTEASEAAYQEMITDPGPYRGDGSGLIISTGALARHTADLALATGRVREAISLHRLGISQNLKIGAVPFVALGRLGLAEALLAAASEAPSGSGQTIAGLDEAGVLLGSAITVFDRLQMSGALARARRLRLSLLARPVTQLTPRETEIARLVAEAQSNREIARRLVVSERTVESHVRNALAKVGAETRTGLAAWVLRQNR
;
A
#
# COMPACT_ATOMS: atom_id res chain seq x y z
N MET A 1 37.86 -2.59 -2.58
CA MET A 1 38.03 -1.38 -1.74
C MET A 1 38.42 -0.15 -2.54
N ARG A 2 39.68 0.00 -2.99
CA ARG A 2 40.13 1.18 -3.76
C ARG A 2 39.29 1.46 -5.02
N SER A 3 38.92 0.41 -5.76
CA SER A 3 38.04 0.53 -6.93
C SER A 3 36.64 1.08 -6.60
N ILE A 4 36.09 0.76 -5.43
CA ILE A 4 34.74 1.18 -5.03
C ILE A 4 34.75 2.65 -4.62
N VAL A 5 35.74 3.07 -3.83
CA VAL A 5 35.95 4.47 -3.47
C VAL A 5 36.17 5.33 -4.72
N ALA A 6 36.93 4.83 -5.70
CA ALA A 6 37.12 5.52 -6.97
C ALA A 6 35.81 5.63 -7.78
N SER A 7 34.98 4.58 -7.82
CA SER A 7 33.69 4.59 -8.55
C SER A 7 32.69 5.60 -7.97
N ALA A 8 32.63 5.73 -6.65
CA ALA A 8 31.78 6.71 -5.97
C ALA A 8 32.15 8.16 -6.32
N ALA A 9 33.45 8.45 -6.46
CA ALA A 9 33.93 9.74 -6.92
C ALA A 9 33.48 10.10 -8.35
N HIS A 10 33.07 9.10 -9.14
CA HIS A 10 32.54 9.27 -10.50
C HIS A 10 31.00 9.13 -10.58
N GLY A 11 30.28 9.30 -9.46
CA GLY A 11 28.81 9.39 -9.47
C GLY A 11 28.05 8.06 -9.30
N HIS A 12 28.74 6.93 -9.10
CA HIS A 12 28.09 5.62 -8.99
C HIS A 12 28.11 5.13 -7.54
N GLY A 13 26.93 5.00 -6.92
CA GLY A 13 26.79 4.49 -5.56
C GLY A 13 26.98 2.98 -5.45
N HIS A 14 27.41 2.52 -4.28
CA HIS A 14 27.73 1.11 -4.03
C HIS A 14 27.46 0.72 -2.57
N SER A 15 27.12 -0.53 -2.31
CA SER A 15 26.97 -1.04 -0.93
C SER A 15 27.86 -2.25 -0.66
N ILE A 16 28.34 -2.36 0.58
CA ILE A 16 29.28 -3.39 1.00
C ILE A 16 28.84 -3.94 2.35
N VAL A 17 28.66 -5.25 2.44
CA VAL A 17 28.32 -5.95 3.67
C VAL A 17 29.52 -6.72 4.18
N VAL A 18 30.04 -6.35 5.36
CA VAL A 18 31.13 -7.04 6.05
C VAL A 18 30.56 -7.96 7.13
N ARG A 19 30.67 -9.27 6.92
CA ARG A 19 30.14 -10.30 7.83
C ARG A 19 31.26 -11.06 8.53
N GLY A 20 31.08 -11.38 9.81
CA GLY A 20 31.97 -12.29 10.54
C GLY A 20 31.73 -12.27 12.05
N GLU A 21 32.39 -13.15 12.79
CA GLU A 21 32.19 -13.34 14.24
C GLU A 21 32.60 -12.12 15.08
N ALA A 22 32.22 -12.11 16.36
CA ALA A 22 32.68 -11.09 17.30
C ALA A 22 34.22 -11.14 17.42
N GLY A 23 34.88 -9.97 17.44
CA GLY A 23 36.35 -9.91 17.54
C GLY A 23 37.12 -10.20 16.24
N ILE A 24 36.46 -10.59 15.15
CA ILE A 24 37.11 -10.97 13.88
C ILE A 24 37.78 -9.81 13.09
N GLY A 25 37.70 -8.58 13.59
CA GLY A 25 38.33 -7.41 12.95
C GLY A 25 37.44 -6.61 11.99
N LYS A 26 36.11 -6.78 12.02
CA LYS A 26 35.17 -5.99 11.18
C LYS A 26 35.40 -4.47 11.31
N THR A 27 35.42 -3.94 12.54
CA THR A 27 35.65 -2.51 12.82
C THR A 27 37.02 -2.04 12.36
N ARG A 28 38.05 -2.89 12.46
CA ARG A 28 39.39 -2.52 11.95
C ARG A 28 39.38 -2.40 10.43
N LEU A 29 38.66 -3.28 9.74
CA LEU A 29 38.52 -3.22 8.29
C LEU A 29 37.76 -1.98 7.84
N THR A 30 36.70 -1.58 8.54
CA THR A 30 35.94 -0.36 8.23
C THR A 30 36.78 0.90 8.46
N GLU A 31 37.62 0.94 9.51
CA GLU A 31 38.60 2.02 9.75
C GLU A 31 39.60 2.20 8.58
N GLU A 32 40.15 1.11 8.05
CA GLU A 32 41.03 1.18 6.87
C GLU A 32 40.28 1.70 5.63
N PHE A 33 38.99 1.38 5.54
CA PHE A 33 38.16 1.80 4.42
C PHE A 33 37.82 3.29 4.47
N GLU A 34 37.52 3.77 5.68
CA GLU A 34 37.36 5.18 6.01
C GLU A 34 38.61 5.98 5.67
N ALA A 35 39.80 5.50 6.04
CA ALA A 35 41.06 6.16 5.72
C ALA A 35 41.27 6.31 4.20
N LEU A 36 40.93 5.28 3.42
CA LEU A 36 40.98 5.33 1.95
C LEU A 36 39.96 6.33 1.36
N ALA A 37 38.76 6.41 1.93
CA ALA A 37 37.71 7.32 1.49
C ALA A 37 38.07 8.78 1.77
N LEU A 38 38.57 9.07 2.97
CA LEU A 38 39.07 10.39 3.35
C LEU A 38 40.24 10.82 2.46
N ALA A 39 41.18 9.91 2.15
CA ALA A 39 42.28 10.18 1.23
C ALA A 39 41.82 10.48 -0.21
N ALA A 40 40.65 9.97 -0.61
CA ALA A 40 40.01 10.26 -1.89
C ALA A 40 39.07 11.48 -1.86
N GLY A 41 38.94 12.15 -0.71
CA GLY A 41 38.15 13.38 -0.53
C GLY A 41 36.67 13.17 -0.23
N LEU A 42 36.21 11.92 -0.03
CA LEU A 42 34.82 11.65 0.34
C LEU A 42 34.55 12.14 1.77
N GLN A 43 33.33 12.62 2.01
CA GLN A 43 32.84 12.82 3.38
C GLN A 43 32.53 11.46 4.00
N VAL A 44 33.00 11.19 5.21
CA VAL A 44 32.73 9.92 5.91
C VAL A 44 31.98 10.19 7.21
N SER A 45 30.88 9.48 7.42
CA SER A 45 30.15 9.49 8.68
C SER A 45 29.91 8.06 9.15
N ARG A 46 30.02 7.86 10.48
CA ARG A 46 29.85 6.55 11.11
C ARG A 46 28.69 6.57 12.09
N GLY A 47 27.91 5.50 12.08
CA GLY A 47 26.97 5.18 13.14
C GLY A 47 27.03 3.70 13.53
N GLN A 48 26.49 3.38 14.70
CA GLN A 48 26.57 2.05 15.28
C GLN A 48 25.22 1.69 15.89
N ALA A 49 24.74 0.48 15.62
CA ALA A 49 23.59 -0.09 16.31
C ALA A 49 24.02 -0.67 17.67
N LEU A 50 23.19 -0.46 18.69
CA LEU A 50 23.48 -0.88 20.07
C LEU A 50 22.43 -1.87 20.56
N ASN A 51 22.86 -2.87 21.33
CA ASN A 51 21.95 -3.82 21.99
C ASN A 51 21.37 -3.21 23.27
N ASP A 52 20.50 -2.22 23.12
CA ASP A 52 19.81 -1.60 24.24
C ASP A 52 18.42 -1.12 23.83
N PRO A 53 17.34 -1.79 24.31
CA PRO A 53 15.96 -1.41 24.06
C PRO A 53 15.60 0.03 24.43
N GLY A 54 16.38 0.70 25.30
CA GLY A 54 16.14 2.08 25.68
C GLY A 54 16.69 3.11 24.68
N MET A 55 17.40 2.68 23.63
CA MET A 55 18.02 3.60 22.68
C MET A 55 17.00 4.23 21.74
N PRO A 56 17.19 5.50 21.36
CA PRO A 56 16.31 6.15 20.38
C PRO A 56 16.33 5.40 19.05
N VAL A 57 15.17 5.29 18.42
CA VAL A 57 15.00 4.75 17.06
C VAL A 57 15.88 5.49 16.06
N LEU A 58 16.25 4.83 14.96
CA LEU A 58 17.22 5.37 13.99
C LEU A 58 18.60 5.66 14.62
N TRP A 59 18.95 5.05 15.75
CA TRP A 59 20.23 5.26 16.44
C TRP A 59 21.45 5.19 15.50
N PRO A 60 21.59 4.16 14.63
CA PRO A 60 22.72 4.06 13.71
C PRO A 60 22.80 5.22 12.71
N TRP A 61 21.68 5.92 12.47
CA TRP A 61 21.60 7.01 11.50
C TRP A 61 21.83 8.39 12.13
N ARG A 62 21.69 8.54 13.45
CA ARG A 62 21.74 9.85 14.10
C ARG A 62 23.04 10.59 13.86
N ARG A 63 24.20 9.92 14.00
CA ARG A 63 25.50 10.57 13.74
C ARG A 63 25.70 10.90 12.26
N PRO A 64 25.45 9.97 11.30
CA PRO A 64 25.38 10.31 9.88
C PRO A 64 24.51 11.52 9.55
N LEU A 65 23.36 11.68 10.21
CA LEU A 65 22.44 12.79 9.99
C LEU A 65 22.84 14.07 10.71
N ALA A 66 23.61 13.99 11.80
CA ALA A 66 24.18 15.15 12.49
C ALA A 66 25.15 15.93 11.59
N ASP A 67 25.87 15.21 10.73
CA ASP A 67 26.77 15.80 9.74
C ASP A 67 26.03 16.41 8.53
N ILE A 68 24.70 16.30 8.49
CA ILE A 68 23.83 16.84 7.45
C ILE A 68 23.05 18.04 7.98
N PRO A 69 23.11 19.21 7.31
CA PRO A 69 22.26 20.34 7.65
C PRO A 69 20.78 19.95 7.69
N GLY A 70 20.13 20.13 8.83
CA GLY A 70 18.71 19.79 9.03
C GLY A 70 18.40 18.29 9.25
N GLY A 71 19.42 17.41 9.27
CA GLY A 71 19.21 15.96 9.40
C GLY A 71 18.66 15.54 10.75
N LEU A 72 19.19 16.10 11.85
CA LEU A 72 18.68 15.80 13.19
C LEU A 72 17.31 16.43 13.47
N SER A 73 17.06 17.66 13.01
CA SER A 73 15.76 18.30 13.16
C SER A 73 14.66 17.52 12.46
N LEU A 74 14.95 16.90 11.31
CA LEU A 74 13.95 16.10 10.60
C LEU A 74 13.48 14.87 11.40
N ILE A 75 14.34 14.28 12.25
CA ILE A 75 14.00 13.13 13.09
C ILE A 75 13.43 13.57 14.45
N ASP A 76 13.99 14.64 15.02
CA ASP A 76 13.64 15.07 16.38
C ASP A 76 12.41 15.97 16.42
N ASP A 77 12.17 16.78 15.39
CA ASP A 77 11.06 17.73 15.29
C ASP A 77 9.87 17.18 14.48
N ALA A 78 9.88 15.88 14.15
CA ALA A 78 8.75 15.23 13.49
C ALA A 78 7.46 15.49 14.30
N HIS A 79 6.36 15.81 13.61
CA HIS A 79 5.08 16.10 14.25
C HIS A 79 4.17 14.88 14.22
N PRO A 80 3.36 14.65 15.28
CA PRO A 80 2.38 13.59 15.27
C PRO A 80 1.39 13.81 14.14
N VAL A 81 1.32 12.86 13.22
CA VAL A 81 0.24 12.79 12.23
C VAL A 81 -0.95 12.13 12.91
N GLU A 82 -2.11 12.77 12.89
CA GLU A 82 -3.33 12.14 13.36
C GLU A 82 -3.72 11.03 12.37
N VAL A 83 -3.56 9.78 12.82
CA VAL A 83 -3.88 8.60 12.01
C VAL A 83 -5.34 8.24 12.25
N THR A 84 -6.13 8.18 11.18
CA THR A 84 -7.57 7.87 11.26
C THR A 84 -7.92 6.50 10.70
N ASN A 85 -7.00 5.85 9.98
CA ASN A 85 -7.11 4.49 9.45
C ASN A 85 -5.72 3.82 9.31
N ALA A 86 -5.67 2.51 9.08
CA ALA A 86 -4.40 1.78 8.93
C ALA A 86 -3.54 2.26 7.75
N ALA A 87 -4.16 2.74 6.66
CA ALA A 87 -3.43 3.28 5.52
C ALA A 87 -2.75 4.62 5.86
N ASP A 88 -3.35 5.46 6.70
CA ASP A 88 -2.76 6.72 7.17
C ASP A 88 -1.44 6.50 7.93
N ALA A 89 -1.35 5.42 8.72
CA ALA A 89 -0.14 5.08 9.47
C ALA A 89 1.00 4.64 8.55
N SER A 90 0.72 3.70 7.65
CA SER A 90 1.67 3.28 6.62
C SER A 90 2.14 4.47 5.77
N ASN A 91 1.24 5.41 5.46
CA ASN A 91 1.55 6.64 4.73
C ASN A 91 2.49 7.57 5.51
N ALA A 92 2.22 7.80 6.80
CA ALA A 92 3.08 8.63 7.66
C ALA A 92 4.49 8.04 7.75
N ARG A 93 4.60 6.71 7.89
CA ARG A 93 5.88 5.99 7.93
C ARG A 93 6.66 6.12 6.63
N PHE A 94 6.01 5.86 5.50
CA PHE A 94 6.63 5.99 4.18
C PHE A 94 7.12 7.42 3.91
N ARG A 95 6.30 8.43 4.24
CA ARG A 95 6.67 9.84 4.08
C ARG A 95 7.89 10.21 4.91
N PHE A 96 7.90 9.83 6.18
CA PHE A 96 9.03 10.08 7.07
C PHE A 96 10.34 9.47 6.53
N LEU A 97 10.31 8.19 6.16
CA LEU A 97 11.48 7.50 5.59
C LEU A 97 11.95 8.13 4.27
N SER A 98 11.01 8.52 3.41
CA SER A 98 11.32 9.19 2.13
C SER A 98 11.97 10.55 2.33
N GLN A 99 11.47 11.37 3.26
CA GLN A 99 12.08 12.66 3.58
C GLN A 99 13.52 12.50 4.08
N VAL A 100 13.78 11.51 4.95
CA VAL A 100 15.12 11.23 5.48
C VAL A 100 16.04 10.69 4.38
N SER A 101 15.54 9.74 3.57
CA SER A 101 16.29 9.19 2.43
C SER A 101 16.68 10.26 1.42
N ASP A 102 15.73 11.09 1.01
CA ASP A 102 15.97 12.17 0.07
C ASP A 102 16.94 13.23 0.60
N LEU A 103 16.87 13.53 1.91
CA LEU A 103 17.84 14.43 2.53
C LEU A 103 19.26 13.86 2.46
N ILE A 104 19.43 12.57 2.77
CA ILE A 104 20.73 11.89 2.64
C ILE A 104 21.21 11.95 1.20
N ILE A 105 20.36 11.61 0.22
CA ILE A 105 20.70 11.62 -1.20
C ILE A 105 21.08 13.03 -1.68
N ARG A 106 20.27 14.06 -1.38
CA ARG A 106 20.55 15.45 -1.75
C ARG A 106 21.83 16.00 -1.12
N SER A 107 22.19 15.49 0.06
CA SER A 107 23.45 15.88 0.71
C SER A 107 24.70 15.26 0.04
N THR A 108 24.52 14.30 -0.86
CA THR A 108 25.63 13.72 -1.62
C THR A 108 25.98 14.61 -2.83
N THR A 109 27.11 15.32 -2.72
CA THR A 109 27.70 16.13 -3.80
C THR A 109 29.08 15.57 -4.15
N ALA A 110 29.63 15.92 -5.31
CA ALA A 110 31.00 15.49 -5.67
C ALA A 110 32.00 15.99 -4.62
N PRO A 111 32.97 15.16 -4.16
CA PRO A 111 33.37 13.85 -4.68
C PRO A 111 32.63 12.63 -4.06
N GLY A 112 31.54 12.83 -3.33
CA GLY A 112 30.67 11.77 -2.79
C GLY A 112 30.76 11.59 -1.27
N ARG A 113 29.96 10.66 -0.75
CA ARG A 113 29.88 10.36 0.69
C ARG A 113 29.97 8.87 0.97
N MET A 114 30.60 8.50 2.08
CA MET A 114 30.59 7.16 2.66
C MET A 114 29.85 7.18 4.00
N LEU A 115 28.89 6.27 4.16
CA LEU A 115 28.21 6.00 5.43
C LEU A 115 28.59 4.62 5.93
N ILE A 116 29.11 4.55 7.15
CA ILE A 116 29.48 3.30 7.80
C ILE A 116 28.46 3.03 8.91
N LEU A 117 27.73 1.92 8.81
CA LEU A 117 26.77 1.47 9.83
C LEU A 117 27.27 0.17 10.45
N GLU A 118 27.66 0.25 11.72
CA GLU A 118 28.23 -0.88 12.44
C GLU A 118 27.19 -1.68 13.22
N ASP A 119 27.41 -2.99 13.32
CA ASP A 119 26.67 -3.93 14.15
C ASP A 119 25.15 -4.00 13.84
N LEU A 120 24.75 -3.94 12.57
CA LEU A 120 23.34 -3.89 12.13
C LEU A 120 22.42 -4.98 12.67
N HIS A 121 22.93 -6.12 13.13
CA HIS A 121 22.15 -7.12 13.87
C HIS A 121 21.40 -6.58 15.10
N TRP A 122 21.78 -5.41 15.63
CA TRP A 122 21.06 -4.70 16.69
C TRP A 122 20.23 -3.51 16.21
N ALA A 123 20.14 -3.28 14.89
CA ALA A 123 19.40 -2.14 14.36
C ALA A 123 17.89 -2.37 14.50
N ASP A 124 17.17 -1.30 14.82
CA ASP A 124 15.71 -1.30 14.85
C ASP A 124 15.09 -1.49 13.45
N GLU A 125 13.80 -1.83 13.42
CA GLU A 125 13.07 -2.09 12.18
C GLU A 125 13.07 -0.85 11.25
N LEU A 126 12.92 0.34 11.82
CA LEU A 126 12.87 1.60 11.08
C LEU A 126 14.23 1.95 10.47
N SER A 127 15.33 1.69 11.20
CA SER A 127 16.70 1.77 10.70
C SER A 127 16.93 0.85 9.51
N CYS A 128 16.40 -0.37 9.57
CA CYS A 128 16.47 -1.34 8.48
C CYS A 128 15.60 -0.93 7.28
N ALA A 129 14.41 -0.37 7.52
CA ALA A 129 13.53 0.14 6.48
C ALA A 129 14.16 1.31 5.71
N LEU A 130 14.77 2.28 6.42
CA LEU A 130 15.52 3.38 5.81
C LEU A 130 16.68 2.86 4.94
N LEU A 131 17.39 1.84 5.42
CA LEU A 131 18.49 1.21 4.67
C LEU A 131 18.00 0.60 3.35
N ARG A 132 16.89 -0.14 3.37
CA ARG A 132 16.29 -0.76 2.16
C ARG A 132 15.94 0.31 1.12
N GLN A 133 15.36 1.42 1.57
CA GLN A 133 14.98 2.53 0.70
C GLN A 133 16.20 3.23 0.09
N LEU A 134 17.23 3.53 0.88
CA LEU A 134 18.46 4.16 0.38
C LEU A 134 19.17 3.29 -0.67
N VAL A 135 19.16 1.96 -0.50
CA VAL A 135 19.79 1.05 -1.46
C VAL A 135 19.13 1.12 -2.83
N LEU A 136 17.81 1.28 -2.89
CA LEU A 136 17.09 1.46 -4.17
C LEU A 136 17.56 2.71 -4.92
N ALA A 137 17.98 3.75 -4.20
CA ALA A 137 18.41 5.02 -4.77
C ALA A 137 19.93 5.12 -5.06
N LEU A 138 20.74 4.11 -4.71
CA LEU A 138 22.20 4.15 -4.88
C LEU A 138 22.66 4.33 -6.32
N ARG A 139 21.88 3.87 -7.29
CA ARG A 139 22.25 3.95 -8.73
C ARG A 139 22.35 5.38 -9.25
N SER A 140 21.69 6.33 -8.58
CA SER A 140 21.59 7.73 -8.99
C SER A 140 22.28 8.70 -8.01
N ALA A 141 23.07 8.20 -7.05
CA ALA A 141 23.72 9.03 -6.03
C ALA A 141 25.18 8.63 -5.79
N PRO A 142 26.13 9.58 -5.62
CA PRO A 142 27.51 9.30 -5.23
C PRO A 142 27.63 8.91 -3.73
N LEU A 143 27.03 7.78 -3.37
CA LEU A 143 26.93 7.28 -1.99
C LEU A 143 27.53 5.87 -1.86
N VAL A 144 28.44 5.68 -0.90
CA VAL A 144 28.96 4.37 -0.51
C VAL A 144 28.39 3.97 0.86
N LEU A 145 27.73 2.82 0.93
CA LEU A 145 27.25 2.23 2.18
C LEU A 145 28.17 1.09 2.61
N VAL A 146 28.72 1.17 3.82
CA VAL A 146 29.50 0.08 4.44
C VAL A 146 28.76 -0.41 5.66
N LEU A 147 28.32 -1.65 5.62
CA LEU A 147 27.43 -2.26 6.59
C LEU A 147 28.17 -3.38 7.30
N THR A 148 28.19 -3.41 8.63
CA THR A 148 28.79 -4.54 9.38
C THR A 148 27.73 -5.36 10.09
N GLN A 149 27.87 -6.68 10.03
CA GLN A 149 26.94 -7.63 10.64
C GLN A 149 27.70 -8.78 11.28
N ARG A 150 27.22 -9.29 12.41
CA ARG A 150 27.69 -10.56 12.96
C ARG A 150 27.00 -11.72 12.23
N VAL A 151 27.72 -12.82 12.03
CA VAL A 151 27.10 -14.08 11.59
C VAL A 151 26.58 -14.77 12.85
N PRO A 152 25.26 -14.98 13.00
CA PRO A 152 24.74 -15.64 14.18
C PRO A 152 25.05 -17.15 14.13
N GLN A 153 25.40 -17.75 15.28
CA GLN A 153 25.69 -19.18 15.40
C GLN A 153 24.42 -20.05 15.26
N ILE A 154 23.24 -19.45 15.47
CA ILE A 154 21.92 -20.03 15.22
C ILE A 154 21.21 -19.09 14.25
N PRO A 155 20.61 -19.58 13.15
CA PRO A 155 19.80 -18.73 12.28
C PRO A 155 18.65 -18.11 13.08
N SER A 156 18.69 -16.80 13.31
CA SER A 156 17.57 -16.03 13.85
C SER A 156 16.95 -15.23 12.73
N SER A 157 15.63 -15.33 12.54
CA SER A 157 14.88 -14.45 11.63
C SER A 157 14.64 -13.11 12.31
N GLY A 158 15.49 -12.12 12.04
CA GLY A 158 15.35 -10.75 12.52
C GLY A 158 15.41 -9.74 11.37
N HIS A 159 14.84 -8.54 11.56
CA HIS A 159 14.72 -7.51 10.51
C HIS A 159 16.04 -7.18 9.80
N ALA A 160 17.16 -7.21 10.52
CA ALA A 160 18.48 -6.98 9.95
C ALA A 160 18.94 -8.12 9.03
N ASP A 161 18.68 -9.39 9.38
CA ASP A 161 19.03 -10.54 8.55
C ASP A 161 18.23 -10.55 7.24
N ASP A 162 16.92 -10.28 7.31
CA ASP A 162 16.05 -10.17 6.13
C ASP A 162 16.50 -9.04 5.21
N THR A 163 16.82 -7.88 5.80
CA THR A 163 17.34 -6.72 5.05
C THR A 163 18.63 -7.09 4.34
N ILE A 164 19.61 -7.66 5.04
CA ILE A 164 20.88 -8.05 4.43
C ILE A 164 20.66 -9.10 3.34
N ALA A 165 19.80 -10.10 3.54
CA ALA A 165 19.49 -11.11 2.54
C ALA A 165 18.93 -10.48 1.24
N GLU A 166 18.01 -9.52 1.37
CA GLU A 166 17.47 -8.77 0.24
C GLU A 166 18.55 -7.96 -0.48
N LEU A 167 19.46 -7.30 0.27
CA LEU A 167 20.55 -6.50 -0.30
C LEU A 167 21.56 -7.33 -1.07
N VAL A 168 21.90 -8.52 -0.58
CA VAL A 168 22.88 -9.43 -1.21
C VAL A 168 22.39 -9.93 -2.57
N GLY A 169 21.07 -10.01 -2.78
CA GLY A 169 20.48 -10.39 -4.07
C GLY A 169 20.52 -9.30 -5.16
N ARG A 170 20.93 -8.07 -4.82
CA ARG A 170 20.88 -6.92 -5.73
C ARG A 170 22.22 -6.64 -6.41
N SER A 171 22.16 -6.12 -7.64
CA SER A 171 23.33 -5.61 -8.35
C SER A 171 23.82 -4.31 -7.72
N GLY A 172 25.11 -4.24 -7.37
CA GLY A 172 25.71 -3.10 -6.65
C GLY A 172 25.97 -3.34 -5.15
N THR A 173 25.81 -4.58 -4.68
CA THR A 173 26.13 -5.00 -3.31
C THR A 173 27.26 -6.04 -3.30
N ASP A 174 28.38 -5.75 -2.63
CA ASP A 174 29.45 -6.73 -2.40
C ASP A 174 29.40 -7.30 -0.98
N VAL A 175 29.71 -8.59 -0.81
CA VAL A 175 29.80 -9.23 0.50
C VAL A 175 31.22 -9.66 0.82
N ILE A 176 31.76 -9.16 1.92
CA ILE A 176 33.06 -9.55 2.47
C ILE A 176 32.81 -10.43 3.70
N ARG A 177 33.18 -11.70 3.62
CA ARG A 177 33.15 -12.63 4.77
C ARG A 177 34.53 -12.69 5.41
N LEU A 178 34.62 -12.35 6.69
CA LEU A 178 35.85 -12.44 7.48
C LEU A 178 35.87 -13.77 8.25
N GLY A 179 36.91 -14.57 8.00
CA GLY A 179 37.25 -15.77 8.76
C GLY A 179 38.37 -15.53 9.77
N GLY A 180 38.67 -16.54 10.57
CA GLY A 180 39.79 -16.53 11.52
C GLY A 180 41.15 -16.38 10.82
N LEU A 181 42.16 -15.94 11.56
CA LEU A 181 43.55 -15.89 11.11
C LEU A 181 44.11 -17.30 11.03
N HIS A 182 44.60 -17.69 9.86
CA HIS A 182 45.31 -18.96 9.70
C HIS A 182 46.68 -18.92 10.37
N SER A 183 47.27 -20.09 10.64
CA SER A 183 48.51 -20.25 11.40
C SER A 183 49.66 -19.36 10.91
N ARG A 184 49.83 -19.22 9.59
CA ARG A 184 50.84 -18.30 9.00
C ARG A 184 50.58 -16.83 9.34
N GLN A 185 49.32 -16.39 9.37
CA GLN A 185 48.95 -15.01 9.69
C GLN A 185 49.16 -14.72 11.19
N VAL A 186 48.96 -15.72 12.04
CA VAL A 186 49.24 -15.62 13.49
C VAL A 186 50.75 -15.53 13.74
N GLU A 187 51.56 -16.36 13.10
CA GLU A 187 53.03 -16.25 13.17
C GLU A 187 53.51 -14.85 12.74
N GLN A 188 52.97 -14.33 11.63
CA GLN A 188 53.27 -12.98 11.14
C GLN A 188 52.85 -11.89 12.12
N TRP A 189 51.73 -12.07 12.83
CA TRP A 189 51.28 -11.15 13.86
C TRP A 189 52.27 -11.10 15.02
N PHE A 190 52.65 -12.25 15.58
CA PHE A 190 53.58 -12.34 16.70
C PHE A 190 54.99 -11.87 16.33
N ALA A 191 55.45 -12.10 15.10
CA ALA A 191 56.74 -11.59 14.62
C ALA A 191 56.84 -10.05 14.63
N ARG A 192 55.70 -9.34 14.66
CA ARG A 192 55.65 -7.87 14.75
C ARG A 192 55.56 -7.37 16.19
N LEU A 193 55.31 -8.24 17.17
CA LEU A 193 55.24 -7.84 18.58
C LEU A 193 56.65 -7.73 19.17
N GLN A 194 56.97 -6.59 19.77
CA GLN A 194 58.25 -6.41 20.46
C GLN A 194 58.26 -7.17 21.79
N GLY A 195 59.43 -7.73 22.14
CA GLY A 195 59.65 -8.42 23.42
C GLY A 195 59.14 -9.87 23.46
N ILE A 196 58.57 -10.41 22.38
CA ILE A 196 58.12 -11.81 22.29
C ILE A 196 59.01 -12.61 21.34
N SER A 197 59.44 -13.80 21.76
CA SER A 197 60.23 -14.71 20.93
C SER A 197 59.39 -15.27 19.77
N PRO A 198 59.93 -15.34 18.53
CA PRO A 198 59.25 -15.96 17.39
C PRO A 198 58.75 -17.39 17.64
N LYS A 199 59.41 -18.15 18.54
CA LYS A 199 58.98 -19.51 18.93
C LYS A 199 57.61 -19.53 19.60
N VAL A 200 57.26 -18.49 20.34
CA VAL A 200 55.96 -18.37 21.02
C VAL A 200 54.84 -18.19 19.98
N GLY A 201 55.10 -17.41 18.93
CA GLY A 201 54.16 -17.28 17.80
C GLY A 201 53.90 -18.61 17.08
N GLN A 202 54.92 -19.46 16.94
CA GLN A 202 54.79 -20.81 16.37
C GLN A 202 53.97 -21.74 17.28
N GLN A 203 54.16 -21.66 18.60
CA GLN A 203 53.39 -22.43 19.58
C GLN A 203 51.91 -22.07 19.54
N VAL A 204 51.57 -20.78 19.53
CA VAL A 204 50.18 -20.31 19.42
C VAL A 204 49.58 -20.69 18.07
N ALA A 205 50.35 -20.60 16.98
CA ALA A 205 49.90 -20.98 15.65
C ALA A 205 49.64 -22.50 15.50
N ALA A 206 50.40 -23.34 16.21
CA ALA A 206 50.24 -24.80 16.19
C ALA A 206 48.97 -25.27 16.93
N ALA A 207 48.40 -24.44 17.82
CA ALA A 207 47.16 -24.73 18.54
C ALA A 207 45.89 -24.43 17.72
N ILE A 208 46.02 -23.87 16.51
CA ILE A 208 44.90 -23.48 15.65
C ILE A 208 44.52 -24.66 14.75
N THR A 209 43.28 -25.14 14.84
CA THR A 209 42.71 -26.05 13.86
C THR A 209 42.51 -25.31 12.52
N ASP A 210 43.07 -25.86 11.43
CA ASP A 210 43.05 -25.23 10.10
C ASP A 210 41.64 -24.92 9.56
N SER A 211 40.59 -25.57 10.07
CA SER A 211 39.21 -25.40 9.61
C SER A 211 38.53 -24.09 10.03
N ASP A 212 38.86 -23.55 11.21
CA ASP A 212 38.14 -22.40 11.80
C ASP A 212 39.01 -21.13 11.91
N GLY A 213 40.34 -21.29 11.95
CA GLY A 213 41.29 -20.19 12.13
C GLY A 213 41.20 -19.53 13.51
N ALA A 214 42.22 -18.78 13.93
CA ALA A 214 42.20 -18.10 15.22
C ALA A 214 41.47 -16.76 15.16
N ASN A 215 40.61 -16.48 16.14
CA ASN A 215 39.98 -15.18 16.27
C ASN A 215 41.05 -14.08 16.52
N PRO A 216 41.19 -13.05 15.67
CA PRO A 216 42.14 -11.95 15.84
C PRO A 216 42.13 -11.31 17.24
N LEU A 217 40.96 -11.19 17.86
CA LEU A 217 40.85 -10.66 19.22
C LEU A 217 41.58 -11.56 20.22
N HIS A 218 41.40 -12.88 20.11
CA HIS A 218 42.08 -13.84 20.97
C HIS A 218 43.61 -13.77 20.78
N VAL A 219 44.07 -13.75 19.53
CA VAL A 219 45.50 -13.62 19.18
C VAL A 219 46.11 -12.35 19.77
N ARG A 220 45.41 -11.20 19.67
CA ARG A 220 45.85 -9.94 20.25
C ARG A 220 45.97 -10.03 21.77
N LEU A 221 44.96 -10.58 22.45
CA LEU A 221 44.90 -10.66 23.90
C LEU A 221 45.99 -11.59 24.47
N VAL A 222 46.26 -12.72 23.82
CA VAL A 222 47.40 -13.60 24.16
C VAL A 222 48.72 -12.86 23.99
N GLY A 223 48.91 -12.13 22.90
CA GLY A 223 50.09 -11.30 22.68
C GLY A 223 50.30 -10.25 23.78
N GLU A 224 49.25 -9.52 24.15
CA GLU A 224 49.30 -8.52 25.21
C GLU A 224 49.58 -9.13 26.60
N ALA A 225 49.01 -10.30 26.89
CA ALA A 225 49.27 -11.02 28.15
C ALA A 225 50.74 -11.45 28.26
N LEU A 226 51.32 -11.97 27.16
CA LEU A 226 52.71 -12.42 27.10
C LEU A 226 53.72 -11.28 27.15
N GLN A 227 53.39 -10.09 26.61
CA GLN A 227 54.23 -8.91 26.78
C GLN A 227 54.31 -8.45 28.25
N ARG A 228 53.22 -8.64 29.01
CA ARG A 228 53.16 -8.28 30.44
C ARG A 228 53.77 -9.36 31.34
N ASN A 229 53.62 -10.63 30.98
CA ASN A 229 54.19 -11.77 31.69
C ASN A 229 54.84 -12.74 30.70
N PRO A 230 56.11 -12.51 30.32
CA PRO A 230 56.82 -13.35 29.35
C PRO A 230 57.01 -14.81 29.76
N SER A 231 56.79 -15.14 31.04
CA SER A 231 56.90 -16.50 31.59
C SER A 231 55.59 -17.30 31.61
N ALA A 232 54.46 -16.72 31.17
CA ALA A 232 53.20 -17.43 31.09
C ALA A 232 53.19 -18.46 29.95
N ASP A 233 52.58 -19.63 30.16
CA ASP A 233 52.38 -20.62 29.10
C ASP A 233 51.22 -20.17 28.18
N PRO A 234 51.43 -20.03 26.86
CA PRO A 234 50.37 -19.68 25.93
C PRO A 234 49.21 -20.69 25.88
N ALA A 235 49.42 -21.95 26.28
CA ALA A 235 48.41 -23.01 26.26
C ALA A 235 47.41 -22.94 27.43
N ASP A 236 47.75 -22.24 28.52
CA ASP A 236 46.95 -22.13 29.74
C ASP A 236 46.01 -20.90 29.75
N LEU A 237 45.90 -20.15 28.65
CA LEU A 237 45.15 -18.89 28.57
C LEU A 237 43.78 -19.10 27.87
N ASP A 238 42.68 -19.21 28.64
CA ASP A 238 41.30 -19.31 28.10
C ASP A 238 40.46 -18.02 28.33
N LEU A 239 39.27 -17.92 27.72
CA LEU A 239 38.27 -16.85 27.92
C LEU A 239 37.86 -16.63 29.38
N GLN A 240 37.99 -17.63 30.27
CA GLN A 240 37.82 -17.44 31.71
C GLN A 240 38.99 -16.65 32.34
N ASP A 241 40.21 -16.77 31.82
CA ASP A 241 41.37 -15.97 32.24
C ASP A 241 41.25 -14.51 31.79
N LEU A 242 40.49 -14.22 30.73
CA LEU A 242 40.22 -12.83 30.32
C LEU A 242 39.45 -12.04 31.38
N ARG A 243 38.45 -12.65 32.04
CA ARG A 243 37.76 -12.01 33.18
C ARG A 243 38.69 -11.85 34.38
N ARG A 244 39.59 -12.81 34.61
CA ARG A 244 40.57 -12.78 35.71
C ARG A 244 41.65 -11.72 35.48
N LEU A 245 42.18 -11.61 34.27
CA LEU A 245 43.17 -10.61 33.84
C LEU A 245 42.58 -9.21 33.88
N VAL A 246 41.34 -9.03 33.38
CA VAL A 246 40.63 -7.75 33.50
C VAL A 246 40.35 -7.40 34.96
N GLY A 247 39.92 -8.37 35.78
CA GLY A 247 39.73 -8.17 37.22
C GLY A 247 41.02 -7.77 37.95
N GLN A 248 42.15 -8.40 37.63
CA GLN A 248 43.47 -8.05 38.17
C GLN A 248 43.94 -6.66 37.71
N GLN A 249 43.72 -6.32 36.44
CA GLN A 249 44.04 -5.01 35.87
C GLN A 249 43.16 -3.89 36.46
N LEU A 250 41.90 -4.19 36.78
CA LEU A 250 41.04 -3.27 37.53
C LEU A 250 41.53 -3.11 38.97
N ALA A 251 41.98 -4.18 39.62
CA ALA A 251 42.46 -4.15 41.01
C ALA A 251 43.73 -3.32 41.22
N THR A 252 44.58 -3.15 40.20
CA THR A 252 45.79 -2.32 40.26
C THR A 252 45.51 -0.82 40.12
N LEU A 253 44.31 -0.43 39.66
CA LEU A 253 43.93 0.97 39.57
C LEU A 253 43.63 1.60 40.94
N PRO A 254 43.80 2.93 41.10
CA PRO A 254 43.32 3.64 42.28
C PRO A 254 41.83 3.39 42.55
N VAL A 255 41.45 3.40 43.83
CA VAL A 255 40.04 3.21 44.27
C VAL A 255 39.09 4.18 43.56
N GLU A 256 39.51 5.45 43.45
CA GLU A 256 38.73 6.51 42.80
C GLU A 256 38.48 6.23 41.30
N VAL A 257 39.50 5.76 40.57
CA VAL A 257 39.37 5.37 39.16
C VAL A 257 38.40 4.19 39.02
N ARG A 258 38.45 3.22 39.94
CA ARG A 258 37.48 2.10 39.94
C ARG A 258 36.05 2.55 40.22
N HIS A 259 35.83 3.53 41.11
CA HIS A 259 34.51 4.10 41.34
C HIS A 259 33.98 4.81 40.09
N THR A 260 34.83 5.59 39.42
CA THR A 260 34.49 6.24 38.14
C THR A 260 34.16 5.21 37.06
N LEU A 261 34.93 4.12 36.96
CA LEU A 261 34.65 3.03 36.02
C LEU A 261 33.36 2.26 36.35
N ARG A 262 33.03 2.08 37.62
CA ARG A 262 31.76 1.47 38.08
C ARG A 262 30.55 2.30 37.65
N ALA A 263 30.61 3.62 37.82
CA ALA A 263 29.59 4.54 37.31
C ALA A 263 29.53 4.51 35.77
N ALA A 264 30.69 4.52 35.10
CA ALA A 264 30.77 4.46 33.64
C ALA A 264 30.21 3.16 33.07
N ALA A 265 30.35 2.04 33.77
CA ALA A 265 29.83 0.74 33.35
C ALA A 265 28.29 0.66 33.39
N MET A 266 27.63 1.60 34.07
CA MET A 266 26.16 1.74 34.11
C MET A 266 25.64 2.64 32.98
N ILE A 267 26.51 3.45 32.40
CA ILE A 267 26.26 4.17 31.15
C ILE A 267 26.60 3.20 30.01
N ASN A 268 25.81 3.22 28.93
CA ASN A 268 26.06 2.33 27.79
C ASN A 268 27.31 2.80 27.00
N ASP A 269 27.47 2.37 25.74
CA ASP A 269 28.74 2.48 25.01
C ASP A 269 29.31 3.90 24.79
N ARG A 270 28.57 4.98 25.09
CA ARG A 270 29.05 6.37 24.99
C ARG A 270 29.11 7.07 26.34
N ILE A 271 30.32 7.28 26.85
CA ILE A 271 30.59 7.90 28.14
C ILE A 271 31.00 9.35 27.93
N LEU A 272 30.13 10.30 28.29
CA LEU A 272 30.45 11.73 28.29
C LEU A 272 30.98 12.15 29.67
N PRO A 273 32.15 12.81 29.79
CA PRO A 273 32.74 13.17 31.09
C PRO A 273 31.80 13.95 32.01
N GLY A 274 31.06 14.93 31.46
CA GLY A 274 30.09 15.72 32.23
C GLY A 274 28.90 14.92 32.76
N LEU A 275 28.42 13.93 31.99
CA LEU A 275 27.35 13.04 32.44
C LEU A 275 27.88 12.06 33.50
N LEU A 276 29.08 11.51 33.28
CA LEU A 276 29.72 10.60 34.21
C LEU A 276 30.01 11.26 35.56
N ALA A 277 30.46 12.52 35.57
CA ALA A 277 30.68 13.29 36.79
C ALA A 277 29.41 13.42 37.64
N ARG A 278 28.26 13.65 36.99
CA ARG A 278 26.96 13.73 37.67
C ARG A 278 26.50 12.38 38.24
N ILE A 279 26.72 11.29 37.49
CA ILE A 279 26.36 9.92 37.95
C ILE A 279 27.29 9.43 39.06
N ALA A 280 28.58 9.78 38.98
CA ALA A 280 29.56 9.47 40.01
C ALA A 280 29.44 10.39 41.24
N GLU A 281 28.69 11.50 41.14
CA GLU A 281 28.59 12.57 42.17
C GLU A 281 29.96 13.14 42.55
N ARG A 282 30.79 13.41 41.54
CA ARG A 282 32.17 13.91 41.72
C ARG A 282 32.43 15.12 40.85
N ASP A 283 33.47 15.88 41.21
CA ASP A 283 33.91 17.02 40.41
C ASP A 283 34.33 16.58 39.01
N ARG A 284 33.98 17.38 37.99
CA ARG A 284 34.24 17.07 36.60
C ARG A 284 35.73 16.91 36.31
N SER A 285 36.58 17.76 36.88
CA SER A 285 38.02 17.71 36.66
C SER A 285 38.65 16.43 37.24
N ALA A 286 38.13 15.96 38.38
CA ALA A 286 38.57 14.70 38.98
C ALA A 286 38.17 13.48 38.13
N VAL A 287 36.96 13.49 37.55
CA VAL A 287 36.51 12.43 36.65
C VAL A 287 37.28 12.42 35.33
N GLU A 288 37.61 13.58 34.77
CA GLU A 288 38.46 13.68 33.58
C GLU A 288 39.86 13.11 33.84
N ALA A 289 40.47 13.40 34.99
CA ALA A 289 41.75 12.79 35.39
C ALA A 289 41.65 11.26 35.56
N ASP A 290 40.56 10.75 36.13
CA ASP A 290 40.33 9.31 36.26
C ASP A 290 40.13 8.64 34.89
N ILE A 291 39.46 9.30 33.94
CA ILE A 291 39.30 8.82 32.57
C ILE A 291 40.67 8.72 31.89
N ASP A 292 41.53 9.74 32.03
CA ASP A 292 42.88 9.72 31.45
C ASP A 292 43.70 8.53 31.97
N LEU A 293 43.64 8.26 33.28
CA LEU A 293 44.27 7.08 33.89
C LEU A 293 43.68 5.77 33.35
N ALA A 294 42.37 5.69 33.15
CA ALA A 294 41.72 4.51 32.57
C ALA A 294 42.05 4.31 31.09
N VAL A 295 42.27 5.39 30.32
CA VAL A 295 42.76 5.33 28.93
C VAL A 295 44.20 4.86 28.88
N GLN A 296 45.08 5.40 29.73
CA GLN A 296 46.47 4.94 29.85
C GLN A 296 46.56 3.46 30.25
N ALA A 297 45.64 3.01 31.10
CA ALA A 297 45.51 1.62 31.49
C ALA A 297 44.88 0.73 30.41
N GLY A 298 44.43 1.27 29.27
CA GLY A 298 43.83 0.50 28.17
C GLY A 298 42.43 -0.05 28.47
N ILE A 299 41.71 0.52 29.43
CA ILE A 299 40.34 0.13 29.80
C ILE A 299 39.32 0.93 28.98
N LEU A 300 39.55 2.23 28.89
CA LEU A 300 38.78 3.14 28.05
C LEU A 300 39.59 3.55 26.82
N ARG A 301 38.89 4.00 25.78
CA ARG A 301 39.48 4.70 24.64
C ARG A 301 38.57 5.86 24.24
N GLN A 302 39.15 6.92 23.71
CA GLN A 302 38.39 7.99 23.11
C GLN A 302 37.75 7.50 21.80
N ALA A 303 36.49 7.84 21.57
CA ALA A 303 35.83 7.56 20.31
C ALA A 303 36.41 8.46 19.20
N PRO A 304 36.70 7.94 17.99
CA PRO A 304 37.23 8.75 16.90
C PRO A 304 36.29 9.91 16.53
N GLY A 305 36.81 11.15 16.54
CA GLY A 305 36.05 12.35 16.15
C GLY A 305 34.96 12.76 17.14
N ASP A 306 35.02 12.30 18.40
CA ASP A 306 34.01 12.54 19.43
C ASP A 306 34.66 12.87 20.79
N GLU A 307 33.96 13.62 21.63
CA GLU A 307 34.38 13.90 23.02
C GLU A 307 34.02 12.75 23.97
N ALA A 308 33.28 11.75 23.48
CA ALA A 308 32.89 10.57 24.23
C ALA A 308 34.00 9.52 24.35
N TYR A 309 33.98 8.79 25.46
CA TYR A 309 34.82 7.64 25.73
C TYR A 309 34.00 6.35 25.63
N THR A 310 34.66 5.25 25.27
CA THR A 310 34.04 3.93 25.20
C THR A 310 34.94 2.90 25.87
N PHE A 311 34.36 1.81 26.37
CA PHE A 311 35.17 0.68 26.81
C PHE A 311 35.88 0.07 25.60
N VAL A 312 37.16 -0.26 25.77
CA VAL A 312 37.94 -0.94 24.71
C VAL A 312 37.28 -2.26 24.30
N HIS A 313 36.59 -2.91 25.24
CA HIS A 313 35.86 -4.15 24.98
C HIS A 313 34.62 -4.31 25.87
N VAL A 314 33.54 -4.85 25.31
CA VAL A 314 32.27 -5.13 26.03
C VAL A 314 32.49 -6.04 27.25
N LEU A 315 33.38 -7.05 27.14
CA LEU A 315 33.73 -7.93 28.27
C LEU A 315 34.37 -7.18 29.44
N VAL A 316 35.11 -6.09 29.20
CA VAL A 316 35.72 -5.29 30.27
C VAL A 316 34.64 -4.55 31.04
N ARG A 317 33.70 -3.93 30.32
CA ARG A 317 32.51 -3.32 30.91
C ARG A 317 31.73 -4.34 31.73
N ASP A 318 31.43 -5.51 31.17
CA ASP A 318 30.66 -6.55 31.85
C ASP A 318 31.36 -7.06 33.12
N ALA A 319 32.70 -7.14 33.12
CA ALA A 319 33.48 -7.48 34.31
C ALA A 319 33.33 -6.41 35.42
N VAL A 320 33.39 -5.13 35.07
CA VAL A 320 33.13 -4.03 36.03
C VAL A 320 31.69 -4.07 36.55
N ARG A 321 30.71 -4.37 35.70
CA ARG A 321 29.30 -4.49 36.10
C ARG A 321 29.06 -5.67 37.04
N ALA A 322 29.74 -6.80 36.80
CA ALA A 322 29.61 -8.00 37.60
C ALA A 322 30.11 -7.80 39.04
N ASP A 323 31.11 -6.95 39.23
CA ASP A 323 31.70 -6.61 40.54
C ASP A 323 30.78 -5.76 41.44
N LEU A 324 29.73 -5.15 40.88
CA LEU A 324 28.77 -4.35 41.64
C LEU A 324 27.76 -5.23 42.39
N CYS A 325 27.49 -4.92 43.67
CA CYS A 325 26.40 -5.55 44.40
C CYS A 325 25.02 -5.00 43.97
N SER A 326 23.93 -5.66 44.34
CA SER A 326 22.57 -5.26 43.94
C SER A 326 22.17 -3.87 44.44
N ALA A 327 22.64 -3.45 45.62
CA ALA A 327 22.39 -2.12 46.16
C ALA A 327 23.12 -1.03 45.35
N GLU A 328 24.39 -1.22 45.04
CA GLU A 328 25.18 -0.28 44.21
C GLU A 328 24.58 -0.17 42.80
N ARG A 329 24.18 -1.29 42.17
CA ARG A 329 23.54 -1.26 40.85
C ARG A 329 22.26 -0.41 40.86
N ARG A 330 21.39 -0.61 41.85
CA ARG A 330 20.15 0.17 42.00
C ARG A 330 20.42 1.66 42.18
N GLU A 331 21.42 1.99 42.99
CA GLU A 331 21.82 3.38 43.24
C GLU A 331 22.37 4.05 41.97
N TYR A 332 23.25 3.38 41.23
CA TYR A 332 23.73 3.92 39.95
C TYR A 332 22.62 4.02 38.89
N HIS A 333 21.65 3.10 38.87
CA HIS A 333 20.49 3.22 37.99
C HIS A 333 19.65 4.47 38.33
N PHE A 334 19.41 4.73 39.61
CA PHE A 334 18.75 5.97 40.06
C PHE A 334 19.53 7.21 39.62
N ARG A 335 20.84 7.26 39.90
CA ARG A 335 21.70 8.41 39.53
C ARG A 335 21.75 8.63 38.01
N ALA A 336 21.84 7.56 37.23
CA ALA A 336 21.80 7.62 35.78
C ALA A 336 20.48 8.18 35.27
N ALA A 337 19.34 7.73 35.81
CA ALA A 337 18.03 8.25 35.42
C ALA A 337 17.93 9.77 35.64
N THR A 338 18.26 10.24 36.85
CA THR A 338 18.23 11.66 37.21
C THR A 338 19.24 12.47 36.38
N ALA A 339 20.45 11.96 36.21
CA ALA A 339 21.49 12.66 35.47
C ALA A 339 21.11 12.89 34.01
N ILE A 340 20.58 11.85 33.35
CA ILE A 340 20.15 11.92 31.94
C ILE A 340 18.90 12.82 31.81
N ALA A 341 17.96 12.74 32.76
CA ALA A 341 16.71 13.51 32.76
C ALA A 341 16.90 15.04 32.82
N GLU A 342 17.98 15.53 33.45
CA GLU A 342 18.26 16.98 33.53
C GLU A 342 19.07 17.50 32.32
N THR A 343 19.39 16.65 31.34
CA THR A 343 20.07 17.11 30.12
C THR A 343 19.11 17.82 29.16
N PRO A 344 19.57 18.77 28.33
CA PRO A 344 18.74 19.40 27.28
C PRO A 344 18.17 18.42 26.24
N HIS A 345 18.58 17.16 26.29
CA HIS A 345 18.24 16.12 25.33
C HIS A 345 17.48 14.95 25.98
N ALA A 346 16.96 15.13 27.20
CA ALA A 346 16.29 14.09 27.97
C ALA A 346 15.12 13.42 27.22
N GLU A 347 14.32 14.20 26.47
CA GLU A 347 13.21 13.67 25.67
C GLU A 347 13.66 12.60 24.66
N ARG A 348 14.87 12.74 24.09
CA ARG A 348 15.43 11.75 23.16
C ARG A 348 15.69 10.42 23.85
N PHE A 349 16.10 10.46 25.12
CA PHE A 349 16.48 9.28 25.90
C PHE A 349 15.36 8.84 26.86
N ALA A 350 14.11 9.21 26.61
CA ALA A 350 12.99 8.92 27.49
C ALA A 350 12.86 7.42 27.83
N GLY A 351 13.03 6.53 26.84
CA GLY A 351 13.00 5.08 27.06
C GLY A 351 14.13 4.59 27.98
N LEU A 352 15.35 5.08 27.75
CA LEU A 352 16.51 4.79 28.59
C LEU A 352 16.31 5.31 30.03
N ILE A 353 15.83 6.54 30.20
CA ILE A 353 15.54 7.14 31.51
C ILE A 353 14.53 6.27 32.26
N ALA A 354 13.43 5.88 31.60
CA ALA A 354 12.41 5.06 32.22
C ALA A 354 12.94 3.69 32.65
N ARG A 355 13.76 3.05 31.81
CA ARG A 355 14.42 1.79 32.13
C ARG A 355 15.32 1.92 33.36
N HIS A 356 16.11 2.99 33.46
CA HIS A 356 16.93 3.25 34.63
C HIS A 356 16.07 3.47 35.89
N TRP A 357 14.93 4.13 35.79
CA TRP A 357 13.97 4.22 36.91
C TRP A 357 13.44 2.85 37.33
N LEU A 358 12.96 2.02 36.41
CA LEU A 358 12.46 0.67 36.72
C LEU A 358 13.54 -0.21 37.39
N LEU A 359 14.79 -0.12 36.93
CA LEU A 359 15.92 -0.88 37.48
C LEU A 359 16.43 -0.34 38.82
N SER A 360 16.08 0.89 39.20
CA SER A 360 16.49 1.49 40.47
C SER A 360 15.78 0.89 41.69
N GLY A 361 14.56 0.37 41.52
CA GLY A 361 13.75 -0.18 42.60
C GLY A 361 13.39 0.82 43.71
N ARG A 362 13.40 2.13 43.42
CA ARG A 362 12.96 3.19 44.36
C ARG A 362 11.44 3.14 44.57
N PRO A 363 10.90 3.64 45.70
CA PRO A 363 9.45 3.65 45.94
C PRO A 363 8.65 4.45 44.89
N ASP A 364 9.25 5.50 44.33
CA ASP A 364 8.69 6.37 43.29
C ASP A 364 9.06 5.92 41.86
N ALA A 365 9.75 4.78 41.70
CA ALA A 365 10.24 4.31 40.41
C ALA A 365 9.12 4.12 39.38
N ASP A 366 7.97 3.54 39.76
CA ASP A 366 6.86 3.33 38.83
C ASP A 366 6.23 4.65 38.37
N GLN A 367 6.14 5.66 39.25
CA GLN A 367 5.60 6.98 38.91
C GLN A 367 6.52 7.73 37.93
N GLN A 368 7.82 7.68 38.18
CA GLN A 368 8.82 8.29 37.30
C GLN A 368 8.90 7.53 35.97
N ALA A 369 8.94 6.20 36.00
CA ALA A 369 8.95 5.36 34.81
C ALA A 369 7.71 5.60 33.95
N LEU A 370 6.51 5.67 34.52
CA LEU A 370 5.28 5.98 33.79
C LEU A 370 5.40 7.29 33.02
N THR A 371 5.92 8.35 33.64
CA THR A 371 6.10 9.66 33.00
C THR A 371 7.02 9.57 31.78
N TRP A 372 8.16 8.91 31.93
CA TRP A 372 9.15 8.77 30.85
C TRP A 372 8.74 7.75 29.78
N LEU A 373 8.03 6.68 30.14
CA LEU A 373 7.49 5.71 29.17
C LEU A 373 6.44 6.34 28.27
N ARG A 374 5.57 7.20 28.81
CA ARG A 374 4.60 7.95 27.98
C ARG A 374 5.33 8.82 26.95
N ARG A 375 6.37 9.55 27.37
CA ARG A 375 7.20 10.37 26.46
C ARG A 375 7.92 9.52 25.42
N ALA A 376 8.48 8.39 25.83
CA ALA A 376 9.15 7.43 24.94
C ALA A 376 8.17 6.89 23.88
N ALA A 377 6.99 6.49 24.30
CA ALA A 377 5.97 5.91 23.44
C ALA A 377 5.38 6.95 22.46
N THR A 378 5.06 8.16 22.94
CA THR A 378 4.64 9.27 22.06
C THR A 378 5.73 9.61 21.04
N GLY A 379 6.98 9.75 21.47
CA GLY A 379 8.09 10.04 20.58
C GLY A 379 8.34 8.94 19.54
N ALA A 380 8.24 7.66 19.94
CA ALA A 380 8.36 6.52 19.02
C ALA A 380 7.22 6.50 17.99
N GLY A 381 5.98 6.75 18.41
CA GLY A 381 4.82 6.82 17.53
C GLY A 381 4.92 7.94 16.49
N VAL A 382 5.41 9.12 16.89
CA VAL A 382 5.69 10.25 15.98
C VAL A 382 6.66 9.84 14.87
N ARG A 383 7.70 9.06 15.20
CA ARG A 383 8.70 8.55 14.25
C ARG A 383 8.26 7.28 13.53
N GLN A 384 7.05 6.78 13.80
CA GLN A 384 6.49 5.58 13.18
C GLN A 384 7.28 4.30 13.52
N ASP A 385 7.92 4.26 14.70
CA ASP A 385 8.40 3.01 15.29
C ASP A 385 7.31 2.44 16.21
N LEU A 386 6.45 1.63 15.60
CA LEU A 386 5.28 1.09 16.25
C LEU A 386 5.65 0.04 17.30
N ASP A 387 6.68 -0.78 17.08
CA ASP A 387 7.05 -1.82 18.05
C ASP A 387 7.64 -1.22 19.33
N THR A 388 8.55 -0.25 19.22
CA THR A 388 9.07 0.47 20.39
C THR A 388 7.96 1.24 21.10
N ALA A 389 7.04 1.87 20.35
CA ALA A 389 5.90 2.55 20.93
C ALA A 389 5.00 1.58 21.71
N LEU A 390 4.69 0.41 21.14
CA LEU A 390 3.83 -0.61 21.75
C LEU A 390 4.45 -1.21 23.01
N ASP A 391 5.76 -1.49 23.02
CA ASP A 391 6.46 -1.96 24.22
C ASP A 391 6.42 -0.89 25.32
N ALA A 392 6.75 0.37 24.98
CA ALA A 392 6.71 1.47 25.93
C ALA A 392 5.28 1.72 26.48
N TRP A 393 4.24 1.66 25.64
CA TRP A 393 2.85 1.75 26.08
C TRP A 393 2.46 0.57 26.98
N GLY A 394 2.91 -0.65 26.67
CA GLY A 394 2.68 -1.84 27.49
C GLY A 394 3.31 -1.72 28.88
N GLN A 395 4.56 -1.25 28.95
CA GLN A 395 5.25 -1.01 30.22
C GLN A 395 4.61 0.15 31.01
N ALA A 396 4.16 1.22 30.32
CA ALA A 396 3.46 2.34 30.94
C ALA A 396 2.15 1.87 31.59
N LEU A 397 1.37 1.06 30.87
CA LEU A 397 0.13 0.49 31.38
C LEU A 397 0.39 -0.37 32.62
N ALA A 398 1.37 -1.28 32.56
CA ALA A 398 1.71 -2.11 33.70
C ALA A 398 2.17 -1.29 34.93
N ALA A 399 2.87 -0.17 34.72
CA ALA A 399 3.24 0.75 35.79
C ALA A 399 2.01 1.47 36.37
N ALA A 400 1.10 1.96 35.52
CA ALA A 400 -0.15 2.61 35.96
C ALA A 400 -1.07 1.64 36.73
N GLU A 401 -1.15 0.37 36.31
CA GLU A 401 -1.91 -0.68 37.01
C GLU A 401 -1.37 -0.95 38.42
N ARG A 402 -0.03 -1.07 38.57
CA ARG A 402 0.61 -1.23 39.90
C ARG A 402 0.35 -0.04 40.82
N LEU A 403 0.24 1.16 40.26
CA LEU A 403 -0.09 2.38 40.99
C LEU A 403 -1.60 2.54 41.26
N GLY A 404 -2.46 1.69 40.70
CA GLY A 404 -3.92 1.77 40.84
C GLY A 404 -4.54 2.98 40.13
N LEU A 405 -3.91 3.50 39.08
CA LEU A 405 -4.34 4.69 38.35
C LEU A 405 -5.30 4.34 37.20
N TYR A 406 -6.51 3.86 37.52
CA TYR A 406 -7.47 3.33 36.53
C TYR A 406 -7.85 4.30 35.41
N GLU A 407 -8.03 5.58 35.72
CA GLU A 407 -8.29 6.62 34.71
C GLU A 407 -7.12 6.73 33.71
N VAL A 408 -5.88 6.69 34.20
CA VAL A 408 -4.68 6.71 33.38
C VAL A 408 -4.56 5.43 32.55
N CYS A 409 -4.88 4.26 33.14
CA CYS A 409 -4.91 3.00 32.40
C CYS A 409 -5.86 3.07 31.19
N GLY A 410 -7.06 3.64 31.36
CA GLY A 410 -8.03 3.79 30.27
C GLY A 410 -7.47 4.61 29.10
N TRP A 411 -6.85 5.76 29.38
CA TRP A 411 -6.20 6.57 28.34
C TRP A 411 -5.00 5.87 27.69
N LEU A 412 -4.19 5.12 28.45
CA LEU A 412 -3.08 4.34 27.90
C LEU A 412 -3.55 3.20 27.00
N HIS A 413 -4.67 2.56 27.31
CA HIS A 413 -5.31 1.60 26.42
C HIS A 413 -5.73 2.24 25.09
N ILE A 414 -6.28 3.45 25.10
CA ILE A 414 -6.63 4.19 23.87
C ILE A 414 -5.39 4.49 23.03
N ASP A 415 -4.31 4.97 23.64
CA ASP A 415 -3.06 5.28 22.93
C ASP A 415 -2.42 4.01 22.33
N ARG A 416 -2.43 2.90 23.08
CA ARG A 416 -1.94 1.61 22.58
C ARG A 416 -2.85 1.00 21.51
N ALA A 417 -4.17 1.15 21.63
CA ALA A 417 -5.13 0.75 20.61
C ALA A 417 -4.83 1.46 19.29
N ARG A 418 -4.63 2.79 19.33
CA ARG A 418 -4.25 3.58 18.15
C ARG A 418 -2.97 3.04 17.52
N ALA A 419 -1.93 2.79 18.30
CA ALA A 419 -0.67 2.23 17.80
C ALA A 419 -0.85 0.82 17.19
N ARG A 420 -1.67 -0.05 17.79
CA ARG A 420 -1.99 -1.39 17.26
C ARG A 420 -2.79 -1.32 15.97
N PHE A 421 -3.75 -0.42 15.90
CA PHE A 421 -4.52 -0.16 14.68
C PHE A 421 -3.61 0.33 13.55
N CYS A 422 -2.70 1.27 13.85
CA CYS A 422 -1.65 1.70 12.93
C CYS A 422 -0.75 0.54 12.46
N ALA A 423 -0.47 -0.42 13.34
CA ALA A 423 0.33 -1.60 13.04
C ALA A 423 -0.44 -2.72 12.31
N GLY A 424 -1.70 -2.49 11.92
CA GLY A 424 -2.56 -3.50 11.31
C GLY A 424 -3.02 -4.62 12.27
N LYS A 425 -2.72 -4.51 13.57
CA LYS A 425 -3.12 -5.46 14.63
C LYS A 425 -4.56 -5.18 15.08
N ILE A 426 -5.51 -5.30 14.16
CA ILE A 426 -6.91 -4.88 14.35
C ILE A 426 -7.57 -5.52 15.57
N ASN A 427 -7.46 -6.83 15.72
CA ASN A 427 -8.10 -7.55 16.82
C ASN A 427 -7.52 -7.15 18.19
N GLU A 428 -6.21 -6.94 18.27
CA GLU A 428 -5.57 -6.45 19.49
C GLU A 428 -5.97 -5.01 19.81
N SER A 429 -6.12 -4.16 18.78
CA SER A 429 -6.62 -2.79 18.95
C SER A 429 -8.06 -2.76 19.47
N LEU A 430 -8.93 -3.64 18.95
CA LEU A 430 -10.30 -3.77 19.43
C LEU A 430 -10.34 -4.25 20.89
N ALA A 431 -9.44 -5.16 21.27
CA ALA A 431 -9.33 -5.61 22.67
C ALA A 431 -8.90 -4.48 23.62
N ASP A 432 -7.93 -3.64 23.23
CA ASP A 432 -7.57 -2.45 24.01
C ASP A 432 -8.72 -1.44 24.09
N SER A 433 -9.43 -1.23 22.98
CA SER A 433 -10.58 -0.32 22.94
C SER A 433 -11.69 -0.81 23.89
N ALA A 434 -11.93 -2.12 23.95
CA ALA A 434 -12.87 -2.73 24.90
C ALA A 434 -12.43 -2.51 26.36
N ALA A 435 -11.16 -2.76 26.69
CA ALA A 435 -10.63 -2.52 28.03
C ALA A 435 -10.75 -1.04 28.45
N ALA A 436 -10.52 -0.11 27.52
CA ALA A 436 -10.71 1.32 27.78
C ALA A 436 -12.18 1.69 28.03
N VAL A 437 -13.13 1.15 27.27
CA VAL A 437 -14.58 1.37 27.49
C VAL A 437 -15.02 0.81 28.86
N GLU A 438 -14.54 -0.38 29.24
CA GLU A 438 -14.82 -0.97 30.55
C GLU A 438 -14.31 -0.10 31.70
N LEU A 439 -13.08 0.40 31.60
CA LEU A 439 -12.50 1.33 32.58
C LEU A 439 -13.26 2.66 32.62
N ALA A 440 -13.67 3.18 31.46
CA ALA A 440 -14.48 4.39 31.36
C ALA A 440 -15.83 4.26 32.09
N HIS A 441 -16.48 3.09 32.02
CA HIS A 441 -17.68 2.80 32.83
C HIS A 441 -17.39 2.78 34.33
N GLN A 442 -16.25 2.22 34.75
CA GLN A 442 -15.89 2.14 36.17
C GLN A 442 -15.61 3.54 36.76
N VAL A 443 -14.96 4.43 36.00
CA VAL A 443 -14.64 5.78 36.46
C VAL A 443 -15.72 6.82 36.13
N GLY A 444 -16.68 6.49 35.27
CA GLY A 444 -17.77 7.37 34.85
C GLY A 444 -17.35 8.45 33.85
N ASP A 445 -16.41 8.15 32.95
CA ASP A 445 -15.88 9.10 31.95
C ASP A 445 -16.48 8.84 30.54
N PRO A 446 -17.49 9.62 30.10
CA PRO A 446 -18.11 9.44 28.80
C PRO A 446 -17.17 9.78 27.62
N GLU A 447 -16.22 10.70 27.81
CA GLU A 447 -15.29 11.10 26.75
C GLU A 447 -14.26 10.00 26.48
N MET A 448 -13.74 9.37 27.54
CA MET A 448 -12.86 8.21 27.43
C MET A 448 -13.54 7.07 26.67
N ALA A 449 -14.79 6.72 27.03
CA ALA A 449 -15.54 5.68 26.36
C ALA A 449 -15.75 5.98 24.87
N ALA A 450 -16.15 7.22 24.54
CA ALA A 450 -16.36 7.62 23.16
C ALA A 450 -15.06 7.61 22.34
N ARG A 451 -13.96 8.10 22.89
CA ARG A 451 -12.65 8.09 22.20
C ARG A 451 -12.12 6.68 21.99
N ALA A 452 -12.35 5.76 22.92
CA ALA A 452 -12.01 4.35 22.78
C ALA A 452 -12.82 3.68 21.65
N ALA A 453 -14.14 3.89 21.62
CA ALA A 453 -15.02 3.33 20.59
C ALA A 453 -14.70 3.84 19.16
N LEU A 454 -14.08 5.01 19.05
CA LEU A 454 -13.76 5.65 17.77
C LEU A 454 -12.37 5.29 17.19
N VAL A 455 -11.52 4.56 17.93
CA VAL A 455 -10.14 4.24 17.50
C VAL A 455 -10.12 3.43 16.21
N VAL A 456 -10.92 2.36 16.13
CA VAL A 456 -10.90 1.45 14.98
C VAL A 456 -11.92 1.93 13.95
N ALA A 457 -11.45 2.13 12.71
CA ALA A 457 -12.18 2.78 11.64
C ALA A 457 -12.02 2.07 10.31
N GLY A 458 -13.05 2.09 9.46
CA GLY A 458 -12.93 1.63 8.06
C GLY A 458 -12.60 0.14 7.88
N VAL A 459 -12.75 -0.67 8.93
CA VAL A 459 -12.50 -2.12 8.89
C VAL A 459 -13.79 -2.86 8.53
N GLY A 460 -13.74 -3.69 7.50
CA GLY A 460 -14.82 -4.62 7.14
C GLY A 460 -14.72 -5.98 7.82
N GLY A 461 -15.77 -6.79 7.69
CA GLY A 461 -15.83 -8.16 8.24
C GLY A 461 -16.79 -8.31 9.41
N VAL A 462 -17.36 -9.51 9.57
CA VAL A 462 -18.46 -9.78 10.51
C VAL A 462 -18.05 -9.54 11.97
N GLU A 463 -16.92 -10.13 12.40
CA GLU A 463 -16.45 -10.03 13.79
C GLU A 463 -15.98 -8.61 14.17
N PRO A 464 -15.09 -7.94 13.42
CA PRO A 464 -14.72 -6.55 13.73
C PRO A 464 -15.90 -5.60 13.75
N SER A 465 -16.82 -5.71 12.77
CA SER A 465 -18.02 -4.86 12.71
C SER A 465 -18.90 -5.03 13.94
N ALA A 466 -19.14 -6.28 14.37
CA ALA A 466 -19.93 -6.57 15.55
C ALA A 466 -19.27 -6.05 16.84
N MET A 467 -17.94 -6.07 16.93
CA MET A 467 -17.21 -5.50 18.07
C MET A 467 -17.31 -3.97 18.08
N ILE A 468 -17.07 -3.30 16.95
CA ILE A 468 -17.18 -1.85 16.82
C ILE A 468 -18.59 -1.37 17.21
N GLU A 469 -19.63 -2.09 16.79
CA GLU A 469 -21.01 -1.79 17.18
C GLU A 469 -21.22 -1.85 18.69
N ARG A 470 -20.77 -2.92 19.35
CA ARG A 470 -20.86 -3.06 20.82
C ARG A 470 -20.13 -1.93 21.54
N LEU A 471 -18.89 -1.63 21.14
CA LEU A 471 -18.10 -0.54 21.73
C LEU A 471 -18.81 0.82 21.60
N CYS A 472 -19.40 1.10 20.44
CA CYS A 472 -20.17 2.32 20.25
C CYS A 472 -21.46 2.34 21.10
N ASP A 473 -22.15 1.20 21.24
CA ASP A 473 -23.36 1.09 22.06
C ASP A 473 -23.06 1.30 23.56
N ASP A 474 -22.00 0.67 24.05
CA ASP A 474 -21.55 0.81 25.44
C ASP A 474 -21.11 2.26 25.73
N ALA A 475 -20.32 2.87 24.83
CA ALA A 475 -19.92 4.26 24.97
C ALA A 475 -21.11 5.24 24.89
N LEU A 476 -22.06 5.02 23.98
CA LEU A 476 -23.28 5.83 23.88
C LEU A 476 -24.14 5.75 25.14
N ALA A 477 -24.13 4.62 25.86
CA ALA A 477 -24.88 4.47 27.11
C ALA A 477 -24.35 5.36 28.26
N LEU A 478 -23.08 5.80 28.19
CA LEU A 478 -22.49 6.78 29.13
C LEU A 478 -22.74 8.23 28.71
N MET A 479 -23.05 8.48 27.43
CA MET A 479 -23.20 9.83 26.93
C MET A 479 -24.48 10.50 27.48
N PRO A 480 -24.44 11.82 27.75
CA PRO A 480 -25.66 12.56 28.07
C PRO A 480 -26.65 12.52 26.90
N ASP A 481 -27.92 12.24 27.18
CA ASP A 481 -29.02 12.27 26.21
C ASP A 481 -30.12 13.25 26.66
N PRO A 482 -30.33 14.39 25.96
CA PRO A 482 -29.59 14.84 24.78
C PRO A 482 -28.20 15.44 25.14
N PRO A 483 -27.21 15.36 24.23
CA PRO A 483 -25.90 15.99 24.45
C PRO A 483 -26.00 17.51 24.34
N THR A 484 -25.88 18.18 25.48
CA THR A 484 -25.94 19.64 25.59
C THR A 484 -24.62 20.30 25.20
N ASP A 485 -23.50 19.69 25.55
CA ASP A 485 -22.15 20.15 25.22
C ASP A 485 -21.77 19.87 23.75
N PRO A 486 -21.12 20.81 23.03
CA PRO A 486 -20.71 20.62 21.64
C PRO A 486 -19.77 19.42 21.43
N ASN A 487 -18.78 19.20 22.31
CA ASN A 487 -17.83 18.09 22.16
C ASN A 487 -18.55 16.74 22.32
N HIS A 488 -19.41 16.61 23.33
CA HIS A 488 -20.26 15.43 23.49
C HIS A 488 -21.17 15.20 22.28
N ARG A 489 -21.74 16.27 21.71
CA ARG A 489 -22.56 16.16 20.51
C ARG A 489 -21.77 15.66 19.30
N HIS A 490 -20.55 16.16 19.09
CA HIS A 490 -19.67 15.72 18.01
C HIS A 490 -19.23 14.26 18.20
N LEU A 491 -18.86 13.86 19.42
CA LEU A 491 -18.50 12.47 19.75
C LEU A 491 -19.68 11.50 19.53
N THR A 492 -20.88 11.87 20.00
CA THR A 492 -22.10 11.09 19.75
C THR A 492 -22.37 10.95 18.25
N SER A 493 -22.24 12.05 17.48
CA SER A 493 -22.41 11.99 16.03
C SER A 493 -21.45 11.00 15.38
N ARG A 494 -20.15 11.07 15.71
CA ARG A 494 -19.12 10.17 15.16
C ARG A 494 -19.39 8.70 15.49
N MET A 495 -19.84 8.38 16.70
CA MET A 495 -20.21 7.01 17.08
C MET A 495 -21.43 6.52 16.31
N LEU A 496 -22.46 7.36 16.12
CA LEU A 496 -23.61 7.03 15.28
C LEU A 496 -23.21 6.84 13.80
N SER A 497 -22.29 7.65 13.28
CA SER A 497 -21.71 7.49 11.95
C SER A 497 -21.01 6.15 11.80
N ARG A 498 -20.20 5.75 12.79
CA ARG A 498 -19.51 4.46 12.78
C ARG A 498 -20.48 3.29 12.76
N ARG A 499 -21.50 3.30 13.62
CA ARG A 499 -22.57 2.29 13.63
C ARG A 499 -23.34 2.23 12.32
N ALA A 500 -23.63 3.38 11.71
CA ALA A 500 -24.30 3.42 10.41
C ALA A 500 -23.46 2.74 9.31
N GLN A 501 -22.14 2.92 9.32
CA GLN A 501 -21.23 2.29 8.35
C GLN A 501 -21.18 0.77 8.49
N THR A 502 -21.10 0.24 9.72
CA THR A 502 -21.05 -1.22 9.95
C THR A 502 -22.39 -1.91 9.63
N LEU A 503 -23.51 -1.22 9.84
CA LEU A 503 -24.85 -1.75 9.58
C LEU A 503 -25.27 -1.66 8.11
N VAL A 504 -24.61 -0.86 7.27
CA VAL A 504 -25.14 -0.47 5.96
C VAL A 504 -25.50 -1.66 5.04
N PHE A 505 -24.75 -2.76 5.13
CA PHE A 505 -24.96 -3.97 4.33
C PHE A 505 -25.84 -5.03 5.02
N ARG A 506 -26.18 -4.86 6.32
CA ARG A 506 -26.96 -5.82 7.12
C ARG A 506 -28.35 -5.29 7.50
N ASP A 507 -28.46 -4.00 7.80
CA ASP A 507 -29.69 -3.29 8.18
C ASP A 507 -29.66 -1.85 7.65
N LEU A 508 -29.98 -1.71 6.36
CA LEU A 508 -29.97 -0.43 5.67
C LEU A 508 -30.96 0.60 6.23
N PRO A 509 -32.22 0.25 6.58
CA PRO A 509 -33.14 1.18 7.23
C PRO A 509 -32.55 1.80 8.49
N ARG A 510 -31.95 0.99 9.37
CA ARG A 510 -31.32 1.47 10.59
C ARG A 510 -30.08 2.32 10.29
N ALA A 511 -29.23 1.90 9.37
CA ALA A 511 -28.07 2.68 8.94
C ALA A 511 -28.45 4.07 8.39
N ARG A 512 -29.53 4.16 7.61
CA ARG A 512 -30.06 5.44 7.09
C ARG A 512 -30.61 6.33 8.19
N GLU A 513 -31.24 5.76 9.21
CA GLU A 513 -31.72 6.51 10.36
C GLU A 513 -30.54 7.09 11.16
N LEU A 514 -29.58 6.24 11.55
CA LEU A 514 -28.41 6.64 12.34
C LEU A 514 -27.56 7.68 11.62
N SER A 515 -27.25 7.48 10.34
CA SER A 515 -26.47 8.44 9.55
C SER A 515 -27.18 9.80 9.39
N ARG A 516 -28.51 9.81 9.27
CA ARG A 516 -29.29 11.07 9.22
C ARG A 516 -29.24 11.80 10.55
N THR A 517 -29.38 11.07 11.67
CA THR A 517 -29.28 11.65 13.01
C THR A 517 -27.89 12.23 13.24
N ALA A 518 -26.82 11.47 12.94
CA ALA A 518 -25.44 11.93 13.05
C ALA A 518 -25.20 13.24 12.28
N LEU A 519 -25.66 13.31 11.02
CA LEU A 519 -25.51 14.50 10.18
C LEU A 519 -26.28 15.72 10.70
N GLY A 520 -27.40 15.51 11.40
CA GLY A 520 -28.19 16.56 12.03
C GLY A 520 -27.57 17.10 13.34
N MET A 521 -26.63 16.37 13.94
CA MET A 521 -25.96 16.76 15.18
C MET A 521 -24.71 17.60 14.95
N VAL A 522 -24.14 17.57 13.74
CA VAL A 522 -22.88 18.26 13.42
C VAL A 522 -23.10 19.66 12.89
N ASP A 523 -22.40 20.60 13.50
CA ASP A 523 -22.18 21.96 13.00
C ASP A 523 -20.77 22.06 12.38
N ASP A 524 -20.47 23.20 11.77
CA ASP A 524 -19.17 23.45 11.14
C ASP A 524 -18.05 23.74 12.17
N GLY A 525 -18.32 23.56 13.48
CA GLY A 525 -17.35 23.72 14.56
C GLY A 525 -16.38 22.56 14.73
N CYS A 526 -16.67 21.40 14.13
CA CYS A 526 -15.76 20.23 14.10
C CYS A 526 -15.79 19.56 12.73
N ALA A 527 -14.80 19.90 11.89
CA ALA A 527 -14.70 19.41 10.51
C ALA A 527 -14.62 17.87 10.44
N ASP A 528 -13.92 17.21 11.36
CA ASP A 528 -13.79 15.76 11.38
C ASP A 528 -15.12 15.05 11.68
N ALA A 529 -15.93 15.60 12.59
CA ALA A 529 -17.26 15.08 12.85
C ALA A 529 -18.20 15.26 11.64
N VAL A 530 -18.08 16.40 10.95
CA VAL A 530 -18.81 16.63 9.69
C VAL A 530 -18.41 15.61 8.63
N LEU A 531 -17.12 15.36 8.43
CA LEU A 531 -16.65 14.38 7.45
C LEU A 531 -17.12 12.96 7.78
N ASP A 532 -17.03 12.52 9.04
CA ASP A 532 -17.51 11.19 9.46
C ASP A 532 -19.02 11.04 9.23
N ALA A 533 -19.81 12.07 9.57
CA ALA A 533 -21.26 12.08 9.36
C ALA A 533 -21.63 12.11 7.87
N VAL A 534 -20.91 12.89 7.06
CA VAL A 534 -21.09 12.94 5.62
C VAL A 534 -20.72 11.60 4.99
N ALA A 535 -19.60 10.98 5.37
CA ALA A 535 -19.16 9.69 4.86
C ALA A 535 -20.19 8.59 5.16
N ALA A 536 -20.66 8.49 6.41
CA ALA A 536 -21.69 7.54 6.81
C ALA A 536 -23.00 7.76 6.05
N ARG A 537 -23.41 9.03 5.87
CA ARG A 537 -24.63 9.36 5.13
C ARG A 537 -24.49 9.09 3.63
N HIS A 538 -23.33 9.37 3.06
CA HIS A 538 -23.02 9.11 1.66
C HIS A 538 -23.15 7.61 1.38
N LEU A 539 -22.50 6.77 2.19
CA LEU A 539 -22.52 5.31 2.07
C LEU A 539 -23.95 4.73 2.21
N ALA A 540 -24.73 5.20 3.17
CA ALA A 540 -26.14 4.79 3.35
C ALA A 540 -27.07 5.24 2.21
N LEU A 541 -26.60 6.17 1.38
CA LEU A 541 -27.28 6.69 0.20
C LEU A 541 -26.58 6.26 -1.10
N SER A 542 -25.71 5.24 -1.08
CA SER A 542 -25.00 4.78 -2.27
C SER A 542 -25.89 3.95 -3.21
N THR A 543 -26.96 4.55 -3.74
CA THR A 543 -27.92 3.97 -4.69
C THR A 543 -28.21 4.96 -5.84
N PRO A 544 -28.47 4.52 -7.08
CA PRO A 544 -28.60 5.42 -8.24
C PRO A 544 -29.55 6.61 -8.02
N GLY A 545 -30.73 6.39 -7.41
CA GLY A 545 -31.77 7.41 -7.19
C GLY A 545 -31.45 8.49 -6.15
N ARG A 546 -30.27 8.46 -5.51
CA ARG A 546 -29.87 9.42 -4.45
C ARG A 546 -28.75 10.38 -4.86
N LEU A 547 -28.54 10.53 -6.17
CA LEU A 547 -27.50 11.38 -6.74
C LEU A 547 -27.54 12.85 -6.29
N SER A 548 -28.74 13.45 -6.17
CA SER A 548 -28.84 14.84 -5.69
C SER A 548 -28.37 14.99 -4.24
N ASP A 549 -28.79 14.07 -3.37
CA ASP A 549 -28.38 14.04 -1.96
C ASP A 549 -26.85 13.88 -1.85
N ARG A 550 -26.26 12.97 -2.64
CA ARG A 550 -24.81 12.74 -2.66
C ARG A 550 -24.01 13.96 -3.11
N VAL A 551 -24.51 14.74 -4.07
CA VAL A 551 -23.85 15.98 -4.50
C VAL A 551 -23.84 17.03 -3.40
N THR A 552 -24.94 17.20 -2.66
CA THR A 552 -24.99 18.09 -1.51
C THR A 552 -23.99 17.66 -0.42
N LEU A 553 -23.92 16.36 -0.15
CA LEU A 553 -22.97 15.77 0.81
C LEU A 553 -21.51 16.02 0.39
N ALA A 554 -21.18 15.77 -0.88
CA ALA A 554 -19.85 16.02 -1.42
C ALA A 554 -19.47 17.50 -1.34
N GLN A 555 -20.40 18.42 -1.61
CA GLN A 555 -20.17 19.87 -1.43
C GLN A 555 -19.87 20.23 0.03
N ARG A 556 -20.61 19.65 0.98
CA ARG A 556 -20.37 19.87 2.41
C ARG A 556 -18.98 19.37 2.81
N ALA A 557 -18.56 18.19 2.34
CA ALA A 557 -17.22 17.66 2.58
C ALA A 557 -16.11 18.53 1.99
N ILE A 558 -16.28 19.06 0.76
CA ILE A 558 -15.33 20.03 0.17
C ILE A 558 -15.19 21.27 1.05
N GLY A 559 -16.31 21.77 1.61
CA GLY A 559 -16.32 22.98 2.43
C GLY A 559 -15.51 22.87 3.72
N VAL A 560 -15.54 21.70 4.38
CA VAL A 560 -14.83 21.48 5.66
C VAL A 560 -13.48 20.79 5.50
N GLY A 561 -13.20 20.19 4.34
CA GLY A 561 -12.07 19.29 4.13
C GLY A 561 -10.71 19.89 4.42
N THR A 562 -10.51 21.19 4.13
CA THR A 562 -9.23 21.89 4.40
C THR A 562 -9.00 22.23 5.87
N THR A 563 -10.06 22.20 6.68
CA THR A 563 -10.01 22.44 8.14
C THR A 563 -10.06 21.16 8.95
N ALA A 564 -10.23 20.00 8.30
CA ALA A 564 -10.22 18.70 8.95
C ALA A 564 -8.79 18.28 9.30
N HIS A 565 -8.64 17.57 10.42
CA HIS A 565 -7.39 16.95 10.81
C HIS A 565 -7.22 15.58 10.14
N GLN A 566 -8.31 14.99 9.63
CA GLN A 566 -8.25 13.75 8.84
C GLN A 566 -7.33 13.92 7.61
N PRO A 567 -6.33 13.05 7.39
CA PRO A 567 -5.35 13.20 6.30
C PRO A 567 -5.97 13.28 4.89
N LEU A 568 -7.05 12.52 4.64
CA LEU A 568 -7.79 12.55 3.38
C LEU A 568 -8.98 13.52 3.37
N GLY A 569 -9.16 14.30 4.44
CA GLY A 569 -10.26 15.26 4.59
C GLY A 569 -10.42 16.20 3.38
N PRO A 570 -9.34 16.82 2.87
CA PRO A 570 -9.41 17.65 1.67
C PRO A 570 -9.84 16.90 0.40
N ALA A 571 -9.58 15.58 0.32
CA ALA A 571 -9.78 14.78 -0.88
C ALA A 571 -11.19 14.18 -1.00
N TRP A 572 -11.79 13.72 0.11
CA TRP A 572 -13.05 12.95 0.08
C TRP A 572 -14.19 13.62 -0.66
N GLY A 573 -14.39 14.93 -0.41
CA GLY A 573 -15.44 15.68 -1.09
C GLY A 573 -15.25 15.75 -2.61
N HIS A 574 -14.01 15.84 -3.09
CA HIS A 574 -13.69 15.85 -4.51
C HIS A 574 -13.87 14.47 -5.15
N ILE A 575 -13.48 13.39 -4.46
CA ILE A 575 -13.68 12.00 -4.91
C ILE A 575 -15.17 11.72 -5.13
N TRP A 576 -16.01 12.03 -4.15
CA TRP A 576 -17.46 11.83 -4.25
C TRP A 576 -18.12 12.72 -5.30
N MET A 577 -17.61 13.95 -5.47
CA MET A 577 -18.08 14.85 -6.52
C MET A 577 -17.70 14.35 -7.91
N PHE A 578 -16.51 13.76 -8.09
CA PHE A 578 -16.09 13.14 -9.33
C PHE A 578 -17.03 11.99 -9.70
N GLU A 579 -17.34 11.08 -8.75
CA GLU A 579 -18.27 9.98 -8.99
C GLU A 579 -19.67 10.47 -9.40
N ALA A 580 -20.19 11.47 -8.70
CA ALA A 580 -21.47 12.07 -9.03
C ALA A 580 -21.47 12.75 -10.41
N ALA A 581 -20.36 13.38 -10.80
CA ALA A 581 -20.18 13.99 -12.12
C ALA A 581 -20.16 12.93 -13.22
N MET A 582 -19.43 11.83 -13.01
CA MET A 582 -19.38 10.69 -13.92
C MET A 582 -20.77 10.05 -14.11
N GLN A 583 -21.53 9.86 -13.02
CA GLN A 583 -22.90 9.33 -13.09
C GLN A 583 -23.85 10.24 -13.89
N ARG A 584 -23.66 11.58 -13.83
CA ARG A 584 -24.43 12.56 -14.63
C ARG A 584 -23.97 12.65 -16.08
N GLY A 585 -22.73 12.28 -16.36
CA GLY A 585 -22.05 12.56 -17.64
C GLY A 585 -21.55 14.01 -17.74
N ASP A 586 -21.27 14.68 -16.62
CA ASP A 586 -20.66 16.02 -16.59
C ASP A 586 -19.13 15.88 -16.54
N LEU A 587 -18.51 15.62 -17.69
CA LEU A 587 -17.06 15.42 -17.77
C LEU A 587 -16.27 16.70 -17.47
N ASP A 588 -16.82 17.88 -17.75
CA ASP A 588 -16.18 19.13 -17.38
C ASP A 588 -16.05 19.27 -15.86
N ARG A 589 -17.09 18.85 -15.11
CA ARG A 589 -17.02 18.77 -13.65
C ARG A 589 -16.05 17.69 -13.20
N ALA A 590 -16.09 16.50 -13.79
CA ALA A 590 -15.16 15.42 -13.45
C ALA A 590 -13.69 15.87 -13.62
N ASP A 591 -13.39 16.58 -14.70
CA ASP A 591 -12.05 17.12 -14.96
C ASP A 591 -11.64 18.16 -13.92
N ARG A 592 -12.55 19.04 -13.49
CA ARG A 592 -12.27 20.00 -12.41
C ARG A 592 -11.90 19.29 -11.10
N GLU A 593 -12.58 18.19 -10.77
CA GLU A 593 -12.27 17.42 -9.55
C GLU A 593 -10.91 16.72 -9.66
N ILE A 594 -10.58 16.13 -10.82
CA ILE A 594 -9.24 15.58 -11.09
C ILE A 594 -8.15 16.65 -10.89
N HIS A 595 -8.36 17.88 -11.37
CA HIS A 595 -7.40 18.99 -11.16
C HIS A 595 -7.34 19.44 -9.69
N ALA A 596 -8.46 19.40 -8.96
CA ALA A 596 -8.47 19.70 -7.54
C ALA A 596 -7.65 18.67 -6.74
N LEU A 597 -7.85 17.38 -7.02
CA LEU A 597 -7.09 16.30 -6.40
C LEU A 597 -5.60 16.35 -6.76
N GLN A 598 -5.24 16.73 -7.99
CA GLN A 598 -3.84 17.00 -8.35
C GLN A 598 -3.19 18.06 -7.45
N ARG A 599 -3.90 19.14 -7.14
CA ARG A 599 -3.38 20.20 -6.25
C ARG A 599 -3.21 19.70 -4.82
N ILE A 600 -4.15 18.91 -4.32
CA ILE A 600 -4.07 18.29 -2.98
C ILE A 600 -2.86 17.35 -2.91
N VAL A 601 -2.69 16.49 -3.91
CA VAL A 601 -1.55 15.56 -3.99
C VAL A 601 -0.22 16.32 -4.10
N ALA A 602 -0.18 17.43 -4.82
CA ALA A 602 1.03 18.25 -4.95
C ALA A 602 1.40 19.02 -3.67
N ALA A 603 0.42 19.33 -2.81
CA ALA A 603 0.68 20.05 -1.55
C ALA A 603 1.24 19.12 -0.46
N ASP A 604 0.66 17.93 -0.31
CA ASP A 604 0.91 17.07 0.85
C ASP A 604 1.51 15.69 0.53
N GLU A 605 1.61 15.32 -0.76
CA GLU A 605 2.17 14.04 -1.25
C GLU A 605 1.56 12.78 -0.60
N TRP A 606 0.28 12.79 -0.25
CA TRP A 606 -0.39 11.60 0.32
C TRP A 606 -0.49 10.46 -0.71
N PRO A 607 0.12 9.27 -0.48
CA PRO A 607 0.07 8.15 -1.43
C PRO A 607 -1.36 7.69 -1.74
N MET A 608 -2.24 7.67 -0.73
CA MET A 608 -3.65 7.28 -0.92
C MET A 608 -4.43 8.31 -1.75
N ALA A 609 -4.21 9.61 -1.54
CA ALA A 609 -4.82 10.64 -2.39
C ALA A 609 -4.29 10.54 -3.83
N ARG A 610 -3.00 10.23 -4.02
CA ARG A 610 -2.40 9.97 -5.33
C ARG A 610 -3.01 8.73 -5.98
N TRP A 611 -3.24 7.66 -5.22
CA TRP A 611 -3.92 6.47 -5.69
C TRP A 611 -5.32 6.78 -6.21
N HIS A 612 -6.15 7.52 -5.44
CA HIS A 612 -7.47 7.96 -5.88
C HIS A 612 -7.41 8.79 -7.17
N LEU A 613 -6.51 9.79 -7.22
CA LEU A 613 -6.30 10.61 -8.41
C LEU A 613 -5.96 9.76 -9.66
N LEU A 614 -5.06 8.78 -9.51
CA LEU A 614 -4.68 7.89 -10.61
C LEU A 614 -5.85 7.01 -11.06
N ARG A 615 -6.67 6.51 -10.13
CA ARG A 615 -7.88 5.72 -10.43
C ARG A 615 -8.91 6.54 -11.20
N GLU A 616 -9.16 7.78 -10.81
CA GLU A 616 -10.09 8.69 -11.49
C GLU A 616 -9.61 9.05 -12.89
N ARG A 617 -8.31 9.37 -13.03
CA ARG A 617 -7.67 9.58 -14.35
C ARG A 617 -7.81 8.35 -15.24
N ALA A 618 -7.53 7.16 -14.68
CA ALA A 618 -7.61 5.92 -15.42
C ALA A 618 -9.05 5.66 -15.91
N CYS A 619 -10.05 5.86 -15.04
CA CYS A 619 -11.45 5.70 -15.42
C CYS A 619 -11.87 6.70 -16.48
N ARG A 620 -11.58 7.99 -16.30
CA ARG A 620 -11.89 9.05 -17.27
C ARG A 620 -11.25 8.78 -18.64
N ALA A 621 -9.97 8.37 -18.66
CA ALA A 621 -9.27 8.00 -19.88
C ALA A 621 -9.91 6.77 -20.57
N ALA A 622 -10.28 5.74 -19.80
CA ALA A 622 -10.96 4.56 -20.33
C ALA A 622 -12.32 4.91 -20.96
N LEU A 623 -13.08 5.81 -20.33
CA LEU A 623 -14.39 6.25 -20.80
C LEU A 623 -14.34 6.83 -22.22
N ILE A 624 -13.37 7.71 -22.48
CA ILE A 624 -13.22 8.41 -23.77
C ILE A 624 -12.39 7.65 -24.81
N GLY A 625 -11.81 6.49 -24.43
CA GLY A 625 -11.06 5.63 -25.33
C GLY A 625 -9.55 5.88 -25.38
N GLU A 626 -8.99 6.59 -24.40
CA GLU A 626 -7.54 6.71 -24.21
C GLU A 626 -7.00 5.49 -23.44
N LEU A 627 -7.19 4.29 -23.98
CA LEU A 627 -7.00 3.03 -23.26
C LEU A 627 -5.55 2.83 -22.76
N ASP A 628 -4.55 3.25 -23.53
CA ASP A 628 -3.14 3.15 -23.09
C ASP A 628 -2.82 4.12 -21.94
N ALA A 629 -3.47 5.30 -21.91
CA ALA A 629 -3.33 6.23 -20.80
C ALA A 629 -4.02 5.70 -19.54
N ALA A 630 -5.19 5.07 -19.72
CA ALA A 630 -5.90 4.39 -18.65
C ALA A 630 -5.06 3.27 -18.03
N GLU A 631 -4.41 2.46 -18.86
CA GLU A 631 -3.55 1.36 -18.43
C GLU A 631 -2.30 1.86 -17.68
N ARG A 632 -1.62 2.90 -18.18
CA ARG A 632 -0.49 3.51 -17.49
C ARG A 632 -0.87 4.05 -16.11
N ALA A 633 -1.97 4.81 -16.02
CA ALA A 633 -2.45 5.35 -14.75
C ALA A 633 -2.87 4.24 -13.77
N ALA A 634 -3.52 3.19 -14.27
CA ALA A 634 -3.86 2.02 -13.46
C ALA A 634 -2.64 1.27 -12.95
N ALA A 635 -1.62 1.06 -13.79
CA ALA A 635 -0.37 0.41 -13.41
C ALA A 635 0.39 1.20 -12.33
N GLU A 636 0.44 2.53 -12.45
CA GLU A 636 1.02 3.40 -11.43
C GLU A 636 0.25 3.33 -10.10
N ALA A 637 -1.09 3.30 -10.15
CA ALA A 637 -1.91 3.06 -8.96
C ALA A 637 -1.69 1.66 -8.37
N GLY A 638 -1.45 0.64 -9.20
CA GLY A 638 -1.13 -0.72 -8.78
C GLY A 638 0.18 -0.82 -8.03
N ALA A 639 1.24 -0.17 -8.54
CA ALA A 639 2.53 -0.10 -7.87
C ALA A 639 2.40 0.52 -6.47
N LEU A 640 1.64 1.63 -6.35
CA LEU A 640 1.35 2.24 -5.05
C LEU A 640 0.57 1.30 -4.13
N ALA A 641 -0.40 0.53 -4.66
CA ALA A 641 -1.16 -0.43 -3.86
C ALA A 641 -0.30 -1.59 -3.34
N THR A 642 0.71 -2.02 -4.11
CA THR A 642 1.70 -3.00 -3.65
C THR A 642 2.58 -2.42 -2.54
N ASP A 643 3.09 -1.20 -2.73
CA ASP A 643 3.93 -0.52 -1.75
C ASP A 643 3.20 -0.25 -0.42
N LEU A 644 1.89 0.00 -0.49
CA LEU A 644 1.04 0.23 0.69
C LEU A 644 0.63 -1.05 1.43
N ALA A 645 0.88 -2.24 0.86
CA ALA A 645 0.49 -3.54 1.40
C ALA A 645 -0.99 -3.68 1.80
N ASP A 646 -1.89 -2.91 1.16
CA ASP A 646 -3.33 -2.96 1.43
C ASP A 646 -4.03 -3.86 0.40
N HIS A 647 -4.50 -5.01 0.87
CA HIS A 647 -5.16 -6.02 0.03
C HIS A 647 -6.46 -5.51 -0.62
N SER A 648 -7.17 -4.58 0.01
CA SER A 648 -8.44 -4.06 -0.52
C SER A 648 -8.23 -3.22 -1.78
N ILE A 649 -7.23 -2.33 -1.77
CA ILE A 649 -6.89 -1.50 -2.93
C ILE A 649 -6.17 -2.31 -4.03
N GLN A 650 -5.47 -3.39 -3.65
CA GLN A 650 -4.93 -4.37 -4.62
C GLN A 650 -6.05 -5.09 -5.36
N HIS A 651 -7.10 -5.53 -4.66
CA HIS A 651 -8.29 -6.13 -5.30
C HIS A 651 -8.97 -5.14 -6.26
N LEU A 652 -9.10 -3.87 -5.86
CA LEU A 652 -9.65 -2.82 -6.72
C LEU A 652 -8.79 -2.55 -7.96
N HIS A 653 -7.46 -2.58 -7.82
CA HIS A 653 -6.54 -2.47 -8.95
C HIS A 653 -6.72 -3.63 -9.95
N GLN A 654 -6.73 -4.88 -9.46
CA GLN A 654 -6.93 -6.05 -10.30
C GLN A 654 -8.30 -6.03 -10.99
N GLY A 655 -9.35 -5.65 -10.27
CA GLY A 655 -10.70 -5.51 -10.82
C GLY A 655 -10.75 -4.49 -11.96
N PHE A 656 -10.04 -3.37 -11.83
CA PHE A 656 -9.98 -2.38 -12.90
C PHE A 656 -9.18 -2.85 -14.12
N ARG A 657 -8.07 -3.56 -13.92
CA ARG A 657 -7.31 -4.16 -15.04
C ARG A 657 -8.17 -5.17 -15.79
N ALA A 658 -8.92 -6.01 -15.08
CA ALA A 658 -9.87 -6.93 -15.69
C ALA A 658 -10.92 -6.19 -16.52
N GLU A 659 -11.46 -5.07 -16.03
CA GLU A 659 -12.42 -4.24 -16.78
C GLU A 659 -11.84 -3.60 -18.05
N LEU A 660 -10.60 -3.11 -18.02
CA LEU A 660 -9.91 -2.67 -19.24
C LEU A 660 -9.75 -3.83 -20.25
N GLY A 661 -9.43 -5.02 -19.76
CA GLY A 661 -9.37 -6.25 -20.55
C GLY A 661 -10.72 -6.60 -21.19
N PHE A 662 -11.82 -6.50 -20.44
CA PHE A 662 -13.17 -6.70 -20.96
C PHE A 662 -13.54 -5.67 -22.03
N ILE A 663 -13.18 -4.40 -21.87
CA ILE A 663 -13.41 -3.36 -22.91
C ILE A 663 -12.67 -3.70 -24.20
N ARG A 664 -11.42 -4.15 -24.14
CA ARG A 664 -10.65 -4.56 -25.32
C ARG A 664 -11.09 -5.91 -25.89
N GLU A 665 -11.83 -6.70 -25.09
CA GLU A 665 -12.03 -8.13 -25.26
C GLU A 665 -10.69 -8.88 -25.48
N THR A 666 -9.66 -8.47 -24.74
CA THR A 666 -8.33 -9.10 -24.71
C THR A 666 -7.84 -9.15 -23.27
N LEU A 667 -7.94 -10.33 -22.65
CA LEU A 667 -7.37 -10.62 -21.35
C LEU A 667 -6.21 -11.62 -21.54
N PRO A 668 -4.96 -11.24 -21.26
CA PRO A 668 -3.86 -12.19 -21.33
C PRO A 668 -3.96 -13.23 -20.19
N ASP A 669 -3.49 -14.45 -20.47
CA ASP A 669 -3.72 -15.63 -19.60
C ASP A 669 -3.15 -15.45 -18.18
N ASP A 670 -2.04 -14.72 -18.05
CA ASP A 670 -1.43 -14.38 -16.77
C ASP A 670 -2.36 -13.51 -15.92
N LEU A 671 -2.95 -12.47 -16.52
CA LEU A 671 -3.91 -11.59 -15.85
C LEU A 671 -5.19 -12.35 -15.45
N VAL A 672 -5.66 -13.28 -16.28
CA VAL A 672 -6.81 -14.13 -15.95
C VAL A 672 -6.48 -15.02 -14.75
N SER A 673 -5.34 -15.71 -14.78
CA SER A 673 -4.92 -16.60 -13.69
C SER A 673 -4.70 -15.85 -12.37
N GLU A 674 -4.04 -14.69 -12.42
CA GLU A 674 -3.83 -13.80 -11.28
C GLU A 674 -5.17 -13.34 -10.71
N SER A 675 -6.06 -12.79 -11.55
CA SER A 675 -7.37 -12.28 -11.13
C SER A 675 -8.27 -13.39 -10.57
N LEU A 676 -8.29 -14.58 -11.17
CA LEU A 676 -9.04 -15.72 -10.66
C LEU A 676 -8.55 -16.13 -9.26
N THR A 677 -7.22 -16.15 -9.04
CA THR A 677 -6.66 -16.48 -7.72
C THR A 677 -7.10 -15.46 -6.68
N THR A 678 -6.94 -14.17 -6.98
CA THR A 678 -7.32 -13.05 -6.10
C THR A 678 -8.81 -13.07 -5.76
N PHE A 679 -9.69 -13.12 -6.77
CA PHE A 679 -11.12 -13.00 -6.54
C PHE A 679 -11.74 -14.28 -5.99
N THR A 680 -11.18 -15.45 -6.24
CA THR A 680 -11.65 -16.70 -5.61
C THR A 680 -11.39 -16.72 -4.11
N GLN A 681 -10.26 -16.15 -3.66
CA GLN A 681 -9.96 -16.01 -2.23
C GLN A 681 -10.89 -15.01 -1.54
N ALA A 682 -11.29 -13.95 -2.24
CA ALA A 682 -12.26 -12.97 -1.76
C ALA A 682 -13.72 -13.41 -1.98
N ALA A 683 -13.96 -14.48 -2.75
CA ALA A 683 -15.30 -14.98 -3.06
C ALA A 683 -15.93 -15.62 -1.81
N GLY A 684 -17.25 -15.52 -1.73
CA GLY A 684 -18.02 -15.96 -0.57
C GLY A 684 -19.47 -15.52 -0.71
N THR A 685 -20.00 -14.85 0.30
CA THR A 685 -21.33 -14.21 0.24
C THR A 685 -21.33 -12.83 -0.41
N ASP A 686 -20.16 -12.35 -0.88
CA ASP A 686 -20.04 -11.07 -1.59
C ASP A 686 -20.28 -11.25 -3.11
N PRO A 687 -21.26 -10.56 -3.70
CA PRO A 687 -21.56 -10.66 -5.13
C PRO A 687 -20.45 -10.12 -6.03
N ILE A 688 -19.69 -9.10 -5.62
CA ILE A 688 -18.73 -8.42 -6.51
C ILE A 688 -17.58 -9.36 -6.91
N PRO A 689 -16.76 -9.90 -5.99
CA PRO A 689 -15.68 -10.81 -6.36
C PRO A 689 -16.22 -12.09 -7.04
N SER A 690 -17.39 -12.58 -6.62
CA SER A 690 -17.98 -13.80 -7.16
C SER A 690 -18.44 -13.64 -8.62
N LEU A 691 -19.13 -12.55 -8.97
CA LEU A 691 -19.55 -12.28 -10.35
C LEU A 691 -18.37 -11.91 -11.25
N MET A 692 -17.31 -11.30 -10.69
CA MET A 692 -16.05 -11.08 -11.42
C MET A 692 -15.42 -12.41 -11.86
N VAL A 693 -15.37 -13.42 -10.97
CA VAL A 693 -14.89 -14.77 -11.32
C VAL A 693 -15.71 -15.36 -12.46
N VAL A 694 -17.04 -15.25 -12.42
CA VAL A 694 -17.91 -15.76 -13.49
C VAL A 694 -17.62 -15.07 -14.83
N ARG A 695 -17.43 -13.74 -14.85
CA ARG A 695 -17.08 -12.99 -16.06
C ARG A 695 -15.73 -13.41 -16.64
N LEU A 696 -14.74 -13.64 -15.79
CA LEU A 696 -13.43 -14.15 -16.21
C LEU A 696 -13.54 -15.55 -16.83
N LEU A 697 -14.31 -16.47 -16.23
CA LEU A 697 -14.55 -17.82 -16.76
C LEU A 697 -15.30 -17.82 -18.10
N LEU A 698 -16.27 -16.92 -18.27
CA LEU A 698 -16.94 -16.75 -19.56
C LEU A 698 -15.97 -16.25 -20.63
N HIS A 699 -15.13 -15.28 -20.30
CA HIS A 699 -14.17 -14.72 -21.23
C HIS A 699 -13.09 -15.73 -21.64
N SER A 700 -12.65 -16.60 -20.73
CA SER A 700 -11.71 -17.69 -21.03
C SER A 700 -12.33 -18.86 -21.80
N GLY A 701 -13.63 -18.80 -22.11
CA GLY A 701 -14.37 -19.86 -22.81
C GLY A 701 -14.77 -21.04 -21.92
N SER A 702 -14.58 -20.96 -20.61
CA SER A 702 -14.94 -21.99 -19.62
C SER A 702 -16.42 -21.92 -19.23
N VAL A 703 -17.31 -22.05 -20.22
CA VAL A 703 -18.77 -21.81 -20.09
C VAL A 703 -19.43 -22.67 -19.00
N ASP A 704 -19.09 -23.95 -18.90
CA ASP A 704 -19.69 -24.85 -17.90
C ASP A 704 -19.29 -24.46 -16.47
N ALA A 705 -18.02 -24.12 -16.26
CA ALA A 705 -17.53 -23.64 -14.97
C ALA A 705 -18.19 -22.31 -14.58
N ALA A 706 -18.34 -21.39 -15.54
CA ALA A 706 -19.06 -20.14 -15.33
C ALA A 706 -20.52 -20.37 -14.93
N ARG A 707 -21.23 -21.30 -15.58
CA ARG A 707 -22.62 -21.65 -15.26
C ARG A 707 -22.76 -22.18 -13.83
N ILE A 708 -21.84 -23.05 -13.39
CA ILE A 708 -21.83 -23.59 -12.03
C ILE A 708 -21.58 -22.46 -11.01
N ALA A 709 -20.56 -21.64 -11.23
CA ALA A 709 -20.22 -20.53 -10.33
C ALA A 709 -21.32 -19.45 -10.26
N TYR A 710 -22.08 -19.26 -11.34
CA TYR A 710 -23.15 -18.27 -11.43
C TYR A 710 -24.45 -18.71 -10.72
N GLN A 711 -24.70 -20.01 -10.56
CA GLN A 711 -25.98 -20.55 -10.11
C GLN A 711 -26.52 -19.91 -8.80
N PRO A 712 -25.74 -19.73 -7.72
CA PRO A 712 -26.24 -19.14 -6.48
C PRO A 712 -26.70 -17.68 -6.63
N TRP A 713 -26.11 -16.97 -7.60
CA TRP A 713 -26.41 -15.59 -7.92
C TRP A 713 -27.60 -15.50 -8.87
N ARG A 714 -27.68 -16.40 -9.86
CA ARG A 714 -28.81 -16.54 -10.78
C ARG A 714 -30.13 -16.65 -10.03
N GLU A 715 -30.20 -17.52 -9.02
CA GLU A 715 -31.42 -17.70 -8.22
C GLU A 715 -31.79 -16.43 -7.47
N MET A 716 -30.79 -15.74 -6.91
CA MET A 716 -30.92 -14.51 -6.13
C MET A 716 -31.67 -13.37 -6.85
N ILE A 717 -31.45 -13.22 -8.16
CA ILE A 717 -32.07 -12.15 -8.95
C ILE A 717 -33.46 -12.54 -9.45
N ILE A 718 -33.69 -13.83 -9.69
CA ILE A 718 -34.97 -14.34 -10.20
C ILE A 718 -35.99 -14.42 -9.06
N ASP A 719 -35.57 -14.85 -7.87
CA ASP A 719 -36.46 -15.05 -6.72
C ASP A 719 -36.70 -13.78 -5.90
N GLY A 720 -35.91 -12.72 -6.13
CA GLY A 720 -35.95 -11.46 -5.38
C GLY A 720 -35.64 -11.60 -3.89
N SER A 721 -35.12 -12.75 -3.44
CA SER A 721 -35.15 -13.19 -2.04
C SER A 721 -34.05 -12.57 -1.16
N ARG A 722 -33.08 -11.87 -1.74
CA ARG A 722 -31.77 -11.67 -1.08
C ARG A 722 -31.18 -10.26 -1.04
N ARG A 723 -31.60 -9.29 -1.87
CA ARG A 723 -31.21 -7.87 -1.70
C ARG A 723 -32.23 -6.90 -2.33
N PRO A 724 -32.63 -5.82 -1.64
CA PRO A 724 -33.56 -4.83 -2.19
C PRO A 724 -32.92 -3.94 -3.27
N ALA A 725 -33.71 -3.43 -4.20
CA ALA A 725 -33.28 -2.56 -5.31
C ALA A 725 -32.51 -1.29 -4.87
N ASP A 726 -32.68 -0.88 -3.61
CA ASP A 726 -32.03 0.29 -3.03
C ASP A 726 -30.79 -0.04 -2.18
N ALA A 727 -30.31 -1.28 -2.23
CA ALA A 727 -29.11 -1.72 -1.53
C ALA A 727 -27.86 -0.97 -2.03
N PRO A 728 -26.95 -0.55 -1.12
CA PRO A 728 -25.68 0.05 -1.49
C PRO A 728 -24.86 -0.86 -2.40
N ALA A 729 -24.16 -0.25 -3.37
CA ALA A 729 -23.28 -0.96 -4.32
C ALA A 729 -24.00 -1.99 -5.21
N TRP A 730 -25.33 -1.97 -5.32
CA TRP A 730 -26.10 -2.98 -6.06
C TRP A 730 -26.05 -2.83 -7.58
N GLN A 731 -25.80 -1.61 -8.08
CA GLN A 731 -25.85 -1.35 -9.53
C GLN A 731 -24.79 -2.17 -10.29
N THR A 732 -23.63 -2.41 -9.67
CA THR A 732 -22.55 -3.18 -10.30
C THR A 732 -22.87 -4.67 -10.41
N PRO A 733 -23.22 -5.39 -9.32
CA PRO A 733 -23.71 -6.75 -9.41
C PRO A 733 -24.84 -6.92 -10.40
N LEU A 734 -25.83 -6.03 -10.42
CA LEU A 734 -26.95 -6.08 -11.36
C LEU A 734 -26.49 -5.99 -12.82
N LEU A 735 -25.58 -5.07 -13.13
CA LEU A 735 -25.02 -4.91 -14.47
C LEU A 735 -24.28 -6.17 -14.92
N TRP A 736 -23.39 -6.69 -14.08
CA TRP A 736 -22.62 -7.89 -14.36
C TRP A 736 -23.51 -9.13 -14.47
N HIS A 737 -24.57 -9.22 -13.65
CA HIS A 737 -25.62 -10.22 -13.78
C HIS A 737 -26.21 -10.23 -15.19
N GLY A 738 -26.60 -9.06 -15.70
CA GLY A 738 -27.14 -8.91 -17.03
C GLY A 738 -26.15 -9.35 -18.11
N GLU A 739 -24.90 -8.89 -18.04
CA GLU A 739 -23.83 -9.29 -18.97
C GLU A 739 -23.60 -10.81 -18.98
N ILE A 740 -23.55 -11.44 -17.80
CA ILE A 740 -23.38 -12.88 -17.64
C ILE A 740 -24.58 -13.64 -18.21
N ALA A 741 -25.81 -13.22 -17.90
CA ALA A 741 -27.04 -13.86 -18.37
C ALA A 741 -27.14 -13.84 -19.90
N VAL A 742 -26.84 -12.70 -20.52
CA VAL A 742 -26.76 -12.57 -21.99
C VAL A 742 -25.67 -13.48 -22.55
N GLY A 743 -24.47 -13.49 -21.95
CA GLY A 743 -23.35 -14.34 -22.37
C GLY A 743 -23.63 -15.84 -22.27
N LEU A 744 -24.43 -16.27 -21.29
CA LEU A 744 -24.83 -17.67 -21.07
C LEU A 744 -26.06 -18.09 -21.88
N GLY A 745 -26.73 -17.15 -22.55
CA GLY A 745 -28.01 -17.39 -23.23
C GLY A 745 -29.17 -17.67 -22.28
N ASP A 746 -29.14 -17.14 -21.06
CA ASP A 746 -30.14 -17.37 -20.02
C ASP A 746 -31.26 -16.34 -20.10
N THR A 747 -32.32 -16.65 -20.85
CA THR A 747 -33.43 -15.72 -21.10
C THR A 747 -34.19 -15.34 -19.82
N GLU A 748 -34.35 -16.27 -18.88
CA GLU A 748 -35.08 -16.00 -17.62
C GLU A 748 -34.29 -15.05 -16.72
N ALA A 749 -32.99 -15.28 -16.54
CA ALA A 749 -32.14 -14.36 -15.78
C ALA A 749 -32.01 -12.99 -16.48
N SER A 750 -31.99 -12.98 -17.81
CA SER A 750 -31.97 -11.74 -18.61
C SER A 750 -33.26 -10.93 -18.43
N GLU A 751 -34.40 -11.60 -18.35
CA GLU A 751 -35.70 -10.96 -18.07
C GLU A 751 -35.71 -10.31 -16.69
N ALA A 752 -35.28 -11.03 -15.65
CA ALA A 752 -35.23 -10.49 -14.29
C ALA A 752 -34.33 -9.24 -14.22
N ALA A 753 -33.13 -9.30 -14.80
CA ALA A 753 -32.23 -8.14 -14.86
C ALA A 753 -32.82 -6.98 -15.67
N TYR A 754 -33.55 -7.25 -16.77
CA TYR A 754 -34.19 -6.21 -17.58
C TYR A 754 -35.23 -5.41 -16.77
N GLN A 755 -36.09 -6.10 -16.02
CA GLN A 755 -37.14 -5.46 -15.21
C GLN A 755 -36.55 -4.56 -14.11
N GLU A 756 -35.45 -4.97 -13.49
CA GLU A 756 -34.74 -4.14 -12.53
C GLU A 756 -34.09 -2.92 -13.20
N MET A 757 -33.39 -3.11 -14.32
CA MET A 757 -32.64 -2.04 -14.98
C MET A 757 -33.52 -0.98 -15.66
N ILE A 758 -34.74 -1.31 -16.09
CA ILE A 758 -35.63 -0.35 -16.78
C ILE A 758 -36.29 0.66 -15.81
N THR A 759 -36.32 0.36 -14.51
CA THR A 759 -37.10 1.11 -13.52
C THR A 759 -36.49 2.48 -13.16
N ASP A 760 -35.16 2.61 -13.16
CA ASP A 760 -34.45 3.91 -13.06
C ASP A 760 -32.99 3.76 -13.55
N PRO A 761 -32.73 3.82 -14.87
CA PRO A 761 -31.41 3.50 -15.37
C PRO A 761 -30.39 4.60 -15.08
N GLY A 762 -30.79 5.86 -14.85
CA GLY A 762 -29.87 7.00 -14.99
C GLY A 762 -29.17 7.02 -16.37
N PRO A 763 -28.33 8.03 -16.67
CA PRO A 763 -27.63 8.07 -17.95
C PRO A 763 -26.36 7.20 -17.94
N TYR A 764 -25.63 7.15 -16.84
CA TYR A 764 -24.37 6.40 -16.70
C TYR A 764 -24.28 5.67 -15.37
N ARG A 765 -23.38 4.69 -15.31
CA ARG A 765 -23.06 3.95 -14.10
C ARG A 765 -22.51 4.89 -13.01
N GLY A 766 -22.95 4.63 -11.79
CA GLY A 766 -22.51 5.29 -10.57
C GLY A 766 -23.59 5.16 -9.50
N ASP A 767 -23.20 4.71 -8.32
CA ASP A 767 -24.06 4.69 -7.15
C ASP A 767 -23.39 5.33 -5.94
N GLY A 768 -22.17 5.85 -6.04
CA GLY A 768 -21.46 6.47 -4.90
C GLY A 768 -20.84 5.45 -3.94
N SER A 769 -20.62 4.21 -4.38
CA SER A 769 -19.99 3.16 -3.57
C SER A 769 -18.46 3.16 -3.61
N GLY A 770 -17.81 4.05 -4.36
CA GLY A 770 -16.36 4.02 -4.55
C GLY A 770 -15.87 3.13 -5.71
N LEU A 771 -16.77 2.37 -6.34
CA LEU A 771 -16.40 1.49 -7.45
C LEU A 771 -16.38 2.22 -8.80
N ILE A 772 -15.22 2.77 -9.15
CA ILE A 772 -15.03 3.59 -10.34
C ILE A 772 -14.57 2.73 -11.54
N ILE A 773 -15.51 2.38 -12.42
CA ILE A 773 -15.30 1.61 -13.66
C ILE A 773 -16.13 2.23 -14.81
N SER A 774 -15.58 2.24 -16.02
CA SER A 774 -16.25 2.77 -17.22
C SER A 774 -17.03 1.69 -17.97
N THR A 775 -18.35 1.86 -18.11
CA THR A 775 -19.20 0.93 -18.89
C THR A 775 -20.05 1.62 -19.98
N GLY A 776 -19.88 2.94 -20.12
CA GLY A 776 -20.68 3.79 -20.99
C GLY A 776 -22.12 3.98 -20.47
N ALA A 777 -22.99 4.47 -21.34
CA ALA A 777 -24.40 4.66 -21.05
C ALA A 777 -25.10 3.35 -20.66
N LEU A 778 -25.89 3.38 -19.58
CA LEU A 778 -26.60 2.19 -19.06
C LEU A 778 -27.68 1.70 -20.03
N ALA A 779 -28.24 2.59 -20.85
CA ALA A 779 -29.20 2.24 -21.89
C ALA A 779 -28.71 1.17 -22.87
N ARG A 780 -27.38 1.05 -23.10
CA ARG A 780 -26.82 -0.02 -23.94
C ARG A 780 -27.03 -1.39 -23.30
N HIS A 781 -26.75 -1.52 -22.01
CA HIS A 781 -26.86 -2.79 -21.30
C HIS A 781 -28.32 -3.23 -21.17
N THR A 782 -29.23 -2.27 -20.90
CA THR A 782 -30.67 -2.52 -20.94
C THR A 782 -31.14 -2.93 -22.34
N ALA A 783 -30.54 -2.38 -23.41
CA ALA A 783 -30.83 -2.79 -24.78
C ALA A 783 -30.34 -4.21 -25.10
N ASP A 784 -29.15 -4.60 -24.63
CA ASP A 784 -28.60 -5.94 -24.78
C ASP A 784 -29.53 -6.99 -24.13
N LEU A 785 -30.05 -6.68 -22.93
CA LEU A 785 -31.06 -7.50 -22.24
C LEU A 785 -32.41 -7.54 -22.96
N ALA A 786 -32.88 -6.41 -23.49
CA ALA A 786 -34.10 -6.35 -24.29
C ALA A 786 -33.98 -7.22 -25.54
N LEU A 787 -32.82 -7.22 -26.19
CA LEU A 787 -32.57 -8.06 -27.36
C LEU A 787 -32.55 -9.56 -27.00
N ALA A 788 -31.87 -9.93 -25.91
CA ALA A 788 -31.79 -11.31 -25.42
C ALA A 788 -33.15 -11.90 -24.99
N THR A 789 -34.09 -11.04 -24.63
CA THR A 789 -35.47 -11.40 -24.25
C THR A 789 -36.48 -11.25 -25.39
N GLY A 790 -36.02 -10.94 -26.61
CA GLY A 790 -36.87 -10.85 -27.81
C GLY A 790 -37.61 -9.51 -28.00
N ARG A 791 -37.32 -8.49 -27.19
CA ARG A 791 -37.91 -7.14 -27.30
C ARG A 791 -37.16 -6.26 -28.30
N VAL A 792 -37.12 -6.70 -29.55
CA VAL A 792 -36.27 -6.11 -30.60
C VAL A 792 -36.52 -4.61 -30.81
N ARG A 793 -37.79 -4.16 -30.82
CA ARG A 793 -38.14 -2.73 -31.00
C ARG A 793 -37.65 -1.84 -29.85
N GLU A 794 -37.72 -2.36 -28.63
CA GLU A 794 -37.22 -1.67 -27.43
C GLU A 794 -35.69 -1.61 -27.46
N ALA A 795 -35.03 -2.72 -27.79
CA ALA A 795 -33.57 -2.78 -27.96
C ALA A 795 -33.05 -1.74 -28.97
N ILE A 796 -33.69 -1.60 -30.13
CA ILE A 796 -33.33 -0.57 -31.14
C ILE A 796 -33.41 0.84 -30.54
N SER A 797 -34.49 1.13 -29.81
CA SER A 797 -34.73 2.46 -29.22
C SER A 797 -33.72 2.77 -28.11
N LEU A 798 -33.43 1.80 -27.25
CA LEU A 798 -32.47 1.90 -26.14
C LEU A 798 -31.02 2.01 -26.64
N HIS A 799 -30.63 1.26 -27.67
CA HIS A 799 -29.31 1.43 -28.28
C HIS A 799 -29.12 2.83 -28.88
N ARG A 800 -30.13 3.37 -29.57
CA ARG A 800 -30.09 4.74 -30.10
C ARG A 800 -29.93 5.77 -28.99
N LEU A 801 -30.65 5.59 -27.88
CA LEU A 801 -30.52 6.43 -26.69
C LEU A 801 -29.08 6.35 -26.12
N GLY A 802 -28.55 5.15 -25.93
CA GLY A 802 -27.19 4.95 -25.41
C GLY A 802 -26.10 5.53 -26.31
N ILE A 803 -26.24 5.40 -27.64
CA ILE A 803 -25.34 6.04 -28.62
C ILE A 803 -25.39 7.56 -28.48
N SER A 804 -26.59 8.15 -28.40
CA SER A 804 -26.78 9.60 -28.24
C SER A 804 -26.16 10.11 -26.94
N GLN A 805 -26.36 9.41 -25.83
CA GLN A 805 -25.74 9.73 -24.54
C GLN A 805 -24.21 9.65 -24.63
N ASN A 806 -23.65 8.55 -25.12
CA ASN A 806 -22.20 8.38 -25.22
C ASN A 806 -21.54 9.41 -26.16
N LEU A 807 -22.23 9.83 -27.24
CA LEU A 807 -21.74 10.89 -28.13
C LEU A 807 -21.60 12.23 -27.41
N LYS A 808 -22.53 12.60 -26.52
CA LYS A 808 -22.50 13.88 -25.79
C LYS A 808 -21.25 14.03 -24.91
N ILE A 809 -20.76 12.93 -24.36
CA ILE A 809 -19.61 12.90 -23.45
C ILE A 809 -18.33 12.41 -24.12
N GLY A 810 -18.34 12.19 -25.44
CA GLY A 810 -17.16 11.68 -26.15
C GLY A 810 -16.72 10.28 -25.73
N ALA A 811 -17.64 9.43 -25.26
CA ALA A 811 -17.36 8.05 -24.85
C ALA A 811 -17.18 7.11 -26.06
N VAL A 812 -16.13 7.34 -26.84
CA VAL A 812 -15.90 6.75 -28.17
C VAL A 812 -15.98 5.22 -28.22
N PRO A 813 -15.36 4.44 -27.30
CA PRO A 813 -15.46 2.97 -27.31
C PRO A 813 -16.92 2.52 -27.19
N PHE A 814 -17.67 3.16 -26.31
CA PHE A 814 -19.06 2.80 -25.99
C PHE A 814 -20.05 3.27 -27.05
N VAL A 815 -19.73 4.31 -27.82
CA VAL A 815 -20.46 4.64 -29.06
C VAL A 815 -20.32 3.51 -30.07
N ALA A 816 -19.10 2.99 -30.27
CA ALA A 816 -18.86 1.90 -31.22
C ALA A 816 -19.53 0.59 -30.78
N LEU A 817 -19.47 0.25 -29.49
CA LEU A 817 -20.21 -0.90 -28.92
C LEU A 817 -21.73 -0.73 -29.08
N GLY A 818 -22.26 0.48 -28.84
CA GLY A 818 -23.67 0.77 -29.07
C GLY A 818 -24.10 0.61 -30.54
N ARG A 819 -23.24 1.02 -31.49
CA ARG A 819 -23.49 0.81 -32.93
C ARG A 819 -23.48 -0.66 -33.32
N LEU A 820 -22.59 -1.45 -32.72
CA LEU A 820 -22.56 -2.90 -32.90
C LEU A 820 -23.87 -3.54 -32.42
N GLY A 821 -24.31 -3.26 -31.19
CA GLY A 821 -25.57 -3.78 -30.64
C GLY A 821 -26.80 -3.31 -31.43
N LEU A 822 -26.84 -2.05 -31.86
CA LEU A 822 -27.91 -1.55 -32.73
C LEU A 822 -27.98 -2.30 -34.06
N ALA A 823 -26.83 -2.58 -34.69
CA ALA A 823 -26.78 -3.34 -35.92
C ALA A 823 -27.30 -4.78 -35.72
N GLU A 824 -27.00 -5.41 -34.58
CA GLU A 824 -27.53 -6.73 -34.22
C GLU A 824 -29.05 -6.70 -34.03
N ALA A 825 -29.58 -5.70 -33.32
CA ALA A 825 -31.02 -5.54 -33.14
C ALA A 825 -31.75 -5.29 -34.48
N LEU A 826 -31.16 -4.51 -35.39
CA LEU A 826 -31.69 -4.30 -36.75
C LEU A 826 -31.66 -5.59 -37.59
N LEU A 827 -30.60 -6.40 -37.46
CA LEU A 827 -30.51 -7.70 -38.12
C LEU A 827 -31.54 -8.70 -37.57
N ALA A 828 -31.79 -8.70 -36.26
CA ALA A 828 -32.84 -9.49 -35.62
C ALA A 828 -34.23 -9.06 -36.13
N ALA A 829 -34.53 -7.76 -36.13
CA ALA A 829 -35.79 -7.22 -36.66
C ALA A 829 -36.02 -7.62 -38.13
N ALA A 830 -34.96 -7.59 -38.93
CA ALA A 830 -35.03 -7.98 -40.33
C ALA A 830 -35.28 -9.48 -40.55
N SER A 831 -34.99 -10.31 -39.55
CA SER A 831 -35.20 -11.76 -39.60
C SER A 831 -36.64 -12.15 -39.20
N GLU A 832 -37.32 -11.30 -38.43
CA GLU A 832 -38.72 -11.46 -38.03
C GLU A 832 -39.72 -10.86 -39.05
N ALA A 833 -39.28 -9.87 -39.85
CA ALA A 833 -40.13 -9.19 -40.81
C ALA A 833 -40.24 -9.93 -42.16
N PRO A 834 -41.37 -9.80 -42.89
CA PRO A 834 -41.51 -10.38 -44.24
C PRO A 834 -40.44 -9.84 -45.18
N SER A 835 -39.73 -10.77 -45.84
CA SER A 835 -38.63 -10.50 -46.78
C SER A 835 -39.03 -9.47 -47.83
N GLY A 836 -38.29 -8.36 -47.92
CA GLY A 836 -38.47 -7.35 -48.97
C GLY A 836 -39.38 -6.16 -48.61
N SER A 837 -39.79 -5.98 -47.35
CA SER A 837 -40.42 -4.72 -46.93
C SER A 837 -39.40 -3.56 -46.99
N GLY A 838 -39.85 -2.36 -47.36
CA GLY A 838 -38.97 -1.17 -47.43
C GLY A 838 -38.32 -0.82 -46.07
N GLN A 839 -38.99 -1.14 -44.96
CA GLN A 839 -38.45 -0.97 -43.61
C GLN A 839 -37.33 -1.97 -43.30
N THR A 840 -37.46 -3.23 -43.76
CA THR A 840 -36.41 -4.25 -43.63
C THR A 840 -35.14 -3.81 -44.36
N ILE A 841 -35.26 -3.28 -45.57
CA ILE A 841 -34.10 -2.87 -46.38
C ILE A 841 -33.39 -1.67 -45.75
N ALA A 842 -34.15 -0.65 -45.36
CA ALA A 842 -33.59 0.53 -44.69
C ALA A 842 -32.84 0.15 -43.40
N GLY A 843 -33.38 -0.79 -42.61
CA GLY A 843 -32.71 -1.29 -41.41
C GLY A 843 -31.42 -2.08 -41.69
N LEU A 844 -31.37 -2.84 -42.78
CA LEU A 844 -30.16 -3.56 -43.21
C LEU A 844 -29.06 -2.62 -43.71
N ASP A 845 -29.44 -1.58 -44.48
CA ASP A 845 -28.50 -0.54 -44.92
C ASP A 845 -27.95 0.24 -43.72
N GLU A 846 -28.81 0.62 -42.77
CA GLU A 846 -28.41 1.26 -41.51
C GLU A 846 -27.43 0.37 -40.73
N ALA A 847 -27.72 -0.93 -40.58
CA ALA A 847 -26.84 -1.89 -39.92
C ALA A 847 -25.45 -1.96 -40.60
N GLY A 848 -25.40 -1.94 -41.93
CA GLY A 848 -24.14 -1.93 -42.69
C GLY A 848 -23.29 -0.69 -42.43
N VAL A 849 -23.92 0.50 -42.38
CA VAL A 849 -23.25 1.77 -42.05
C VAL A 849 -22.73 1.77 -40.62
N LEU A 850 -23.56 1.32 -39.67
CA LEU A 850 -23.21 1.22 -38.25
C LEU A 850 -22.01 0.30 -38.03
N LEU A 851 -22.03 -0.91 -38.62
CA LEU A 851 -20.92 -1.87 -38.55
C LEU A 851 -19.65 -1.30 -39.17
N GLY A 852 -19.75 -0.60 -40.31
CA GLY A 852 -18.58 0.01 -40.92
C GLY A 852 -17.94 1.08 -40.06
N SER A 853 -18.75 1.93 -39.44
CA SER A 853 -18.27 2.93 -38.50
C SER A 853 -17.67 2.31 -37.23
N ALA A 854 -18.29 1.26 -36.68
CA ALA A 854 -17.82 0.56 -35.49
C ALA A 854 -16.47 -0.15 -35.73
N ILE A 855 -16.31 -0.84 -36.87
CA ILE A 855 -15.07 -1.52 -37.27
C ILE A 855 -13.89 -0.55 -37.29
N THR A 856 -14.04 0.64 -37.88
CA THR A 856 -12.96 1.64 -37.92
C THR A 856 -12.53 2.07 -36.52
N VAL A 857 -13.49 2.23 -35.60
CA VAL A 857 -13.17 2.61 -34.21
C VAL A 857 -12.52 1.46 -33.46
N PHE A 858 -13.05 0.24 -33.55
CA PHE A 858 -12.49 -0.94 -32.88
C PHE A 858 -11.06 -1.24 -33.33
N ASP A 859 -10.78 -1.10 -34.63
CA ASP A 859 -9.44 -1.28 -35.19
C ASP A 859 -8.45 -0.22 -34.63
N ARG A 860 -8.86 1.05 -34.63
CA ARG A 860 -8.06 2.16 -34.08
C ARG A 860 -7.78 2.02 -32.59
N LEU A 861 -8.76 1.55 -31.81
CA LEU A 861 -8.66 1.38 -30.36
C LEU A 861 -8.14 0.00 -29.94
N GLN A 862 -7.77 -0.87 -30.89
CA GLN A 862 -7.30 -2.23 -30.65
C GLN A 862 -8.28 -3.10 -29.83
N MET A 863 -9.59 -2.91 -30.03
CA MET A 863 -10.66 -3.72 -29.40
C MET A 863 -10.91 -4.98 -30.24
N SER A 864 -9.99 -5.94 -30.16
CA SER A 864 -9.88 -7.02 -31.14
C SER A 864 -11.06 -8.01 -31.16
N GLY A 865 -11.67 -8.31 -30.00
CA GLY A 865 -12.84 -9.20 -29.94
C GLY A 865 -14.09 -8.55 -30.56
N ALA A 866 -14.39 -7.31 -30.17
CA ALA A 866 -15.47 -6.53 -30.75
C ALA A 866 -15.27 -6.30 -32.27
N LEU A 867 -14.03 -6.09 -32.71
CA LEU A 867 -13.66 -6.02 -34.13
C LEU A 867 -13.97 -7.32 -34.86
N ALA A 868 -13.61 -8.47 -34.29
CA ALA A 868 -13.90 -9.78 -34.88
C ALA A 868 -15.41 -10.04 -34.98
N ARG A 869 -16.18 -9.73 -33.93
CA ARG A 869 -17.65 -9.82 -33.92
C ARG A 869 -18.28 -8.92 -34.99
N ALA A 870 -17.88 -7.65 -35.07
CA ALA A 870 -18.39 -6.71 -36.06
C ALA A 870 -18.04 -7.14 -37.50
N ARG A 871 -16.84 -7.66 -37.76
CA ARG A 871 -16.44 -8.20 -39.07
C ARG A 871 -17.27 -9.42 -39.45
N ARG A 872 -17.51 -10.36 -38.52
CA ARG A 872 -18.39 -11.53 -38.76
C ARG A 872 -19.81 -11.12 -39.13
N LEU A 873 -20.40 -10.18 -38.38
CA LEU A 873 -21.75 -9.65 -38.68
C LEU A 873 -21.79 -8.90 -40.01
N ARG A 874 -20.75 -8.15 -40.35
CA ARG A 874 -20.68 -7.47 -41.64
C ARG A 874 -20.59 -8.46 -42.80
N LEU A 875 -19.84 -9.55 -42.63
CA LEU A 875 -19.77 -10.63 -43.63
C LEU A 875 -21.12 -11.34 -43.79
N SER A 876 -21.83 -11.63 -42.68
CA SER A 876 -23.16 -12.26 -42.76
C SER A 876 -24.19 -11.35 -43.44
N LEU A 877 -24.14 -10.04 -43.20
CA LEU A 877 -24.98 -9.05 -43.89
C LEU A 877 -24.69 -9.03 -45.40
N LEU A 878 -23.42 -9.06 -45.81
CA LEU A 878 -23.02 -9.07 -47.22
C LEU A 878 -23.34 -10.40 -47.93
N ALA A 879 -23.38 -11.50 -47.19
CA ALA A 879 -23.72 -12.83 -47.71
C ALA A 879 -25.23 -13.06 -47.87
N ARG A 880 -26.09 -12.16 -47.35
CA ARG A 880 -27.54 -12.27 -47.55
C ARG A 880 -27.88 -12.09 -49.02
N PRO A 881 -28.63 -13.01 -49.64
CA PRO A 881 -29.04 -12.87 -51.03
C PRO A 881 -29.90 -11.61 -51.15
N VAL A 882 -29.44 -10.64 -51.93
CA VAL A 882 -30.20 -9.44 -52.26
C VAL A 882 -31.33 -9.88 -53.19
N THR A 883 -32.47 -10.23 -52.60
CA THR A 883 -33.66 -10.74 -53.32
C THR A 883 -34.38 -9.66 -54.13
N GLN A 884 -33.95 -8.39 -54.04
CA GLN A 884 -34.52 -7.30 -54.82
C GLN A 884 -33.64 -6.89 -55.99
N LEU A 885 -34.27 -6.93 -57.16
CA LEU A 885 -33.73 -6.40 -58.40
C LEU A 885 -33.70 -4.87 -58.33
N THR A 886 -32.62 -4.25 -58.83
CA THR A 886 -32.60 -2.79 -59.05
C THR A 886 -33.75 -2.38 -59.98
N PRO A 887 -34.15 -1.09 -60.06
CA PRO A 887 -35.20 -0.65 -60.97
C PRO A 887 -34.95 -1.11 -62.43
N ARG A 888 -33.69 -1.04 -62.86
CA ARG A 888 -33.27 -1.47 -64.20
C ARG A 888 -33.29 -2.98 -64.39
N GLU A 889 -32.87 -3.75 -63.39
CA GLU A 889 -32.96 -5.21 -63.42
C GLU A 889 -34.42 -5.69 -63.32
N THR A 890 -35.29 -4.96 -62.60
CA THR A 890 -36.73 -5.22 -62.49
C THR A 890 -37.42 -5.00 -63.83
N GLU A 891 -37.13 -3.88 -64.48
CA GLU A 891 -37.61 -3.57 -65.83
C GLU A 891 -37.16 -4.66 -66.83
N ILE A 892 -35.89 -5.05 -66.80
CA ILE A 892 -35.36 -6.11 -67.67
C ILE A 892 -35.98 -7.48 -67.34
N ALA A 893 -36.16 -7.83 -66.07
CA ALA A 893 -36.78 -9.09 -65.66
C ALA A 893 -38.26 -9.18 -66.08
N ARG A 894 -39.01 -8.05 -66.04
CA ARG A 894 -40.38 -7.99 -66.60
C ARG A 894 -40.39 -8.25 -68.10
N LEU A 895 -39.47 -7.64 -68.85
CA LEU A 895 -39.36 -7.89 -70.29
C LEU A 895 -38.91 -9.32 -70.62
N VAL A 896 -38.10 -9.94 -69.75
CA VAL A 896 -37.76 -11.37 -69.83
C VAL A 896 -39.02 -12.24 -69.62
N ALA A 897 -39.91 -11.86 -68.70
CA ALA A 897 -41.18 -12.54 -68.47
C ALA A 897 -42.18 -12.39 -69.63
N GLU A 898 -42.08 -11.31 -70.40
CA GLU A 898 -42.78 -11.10 -71.69
C GLU A 898 -42.18 -11.93 -72.85
N ALA A 899 -41.25 -12.85 -72.58
CA ALA A 899 -40.54 -13.68 -73.56
C ALA A 899 -39.72 -12.90 -74.60
N GLN A 900 -39.34 -11.65 -74.33
CA GLN A 900 -38.45 -10.88 -75.20
C GLN A 900 -37.02 -11.43 -75.15
N SER A 901 -36.32 -11.43 -76.27
CA SER A 901 -34.88 -11.72 -76.39
C SER A 901 -34.01 -10.55 -75.89
N ASN A 902 -32.74 -10.80 -75.57
CA ASN A 902 -31.82 -9.71 -75.17
C ASN A 902 -31.72 -8.61 -76.24
N ARG A 903 -31.82 -8.96 -77.52
CA ARG A 903 -31.85 -8.04 -78.67
C ARG A 903 -33.06 -7.12 -78.67
N GLU A 904 -34.23 -7.66 -78.37
CA GLU A 904 -35.49 -6.91 -78.32
C GLU A 904 -35.51 -5.98 -77.10
N ILE A 905 -35.06 -6.47 -75.95
CA ILE A 905 -34.93 -5.66 -74.72
C ILE A 905 -33.93 -4.52 -74.94
N ALA A 906 -32.78 -4.80 -75.56
CA ALA A 906 -31.75 -3.82 -75.86
C ALA A 906 -32.29 -2.69 -76.76
N ARG A 907 -33.05 -3.03 -77.80
CA ARG A 907 -33.74 -2.06 -78.67
C ARG A 907 -34.78 -1.24 -77.91
N ARG A 908 -35.62 -1.89 -77.11
CA ARG A 908 -36.71 -1.25 -76.36
C ARG A 908 -36.20 -0.28 -75.31
N LEU A 909 -35.08 -0.63 -74.66
CA LEU A 909 -34.49 0.15 -73.58
C LEU A 909 -33.35 1.08 -74.03
N VAL A 910 -33.05 1.13 -75.33
CA VAL A 910 -31.99 1.93 -75.96
C VAL A 910 -30.62 1.70 -75.28
N VAL A 911 -30.23 0.44 -75.14
CA VAL A 911 -28.94 0.01 -74.55
C VAL A 911 -28.31 -1.10 -75.39
N SER A 912 -27.05 -1.45 -75.11
CA SER A 912 -26.39 -2.57 -75.81
C SER A 912 -26.92 -3.94 -75.35
N GLU A 913 -26.91 -4.95 -76.22
CA GLU A 913 -27.24 -6.34 -75.85
C GLU A 913 -26.39 -6.86 -74.69
N ARG A 914 -25.10 -6.51 -74.67
CA ARG A 914 -24.17 -6.87 -73.59
C ARG A 914 -24.56 -6.26 -72.24
N THR A 915 -25.15 -5.07 -72.24
CA THR A 915 -25.69 -4.42 -71.04
C THR A 915 -26.90 -5.20 -70.52
N VAL A 916 -27.80 -5.63 -71.40
CA VAL A 916 -28.96 -6.48 -71.04
C VAL A 916 -28.50 -7.83 -70.50
N GLU A 917 -27.54 -8.50 -71.15
CA GLU A 917 -26.96 -9.76 -70.67
C GLU A 917 -26.37 -9.65 -69.26
N SER A 918 -25.66 -8.55 -68.97
CA SER A 918 -25.11 -8.30 -67.65
C SER A 918 -26.22 -8.13 -66.60
N HIS A 919 -27.28 -7.38 -66.92
CA HIS A 919 -28.42 -7.20 -66.01
C HIS A 919 -29.24 -8.47 -65.84
N VAL A 920 -29.44 -9.28 -66.88
CA VAL A 920 -30.14 -10.58 -66.78
C VAL A 920 -29.34 -11.54 -65.90
N ARG A 921 -28.02 -11.62 -66.07
CA ARG A 921 -27.15 -12.45 -65.23
C ARG A 921 -27.17 -12.01 -63.77
N ASN A 922 -27.10 -10.69 -63.53
CA ASN A 922 -27.20 -10.14 -62.18
C ASN A 922 -28.59 -10.40 -61.58
N ALA A 923 -29.65 -10.30 -62.36
CA ALA A 923 -31.01 -10.60 -61.93
C ALA A 923 -31.17 -12.08 -61.58
N LEU A 924 -30.67 -13.00 -62.42
CA LEU A 924 -30.65 -14.45 -62.17
C LEU A 924 -29.95 -14.79 -60.85
N ALA A 925 -28.77 -14.22 -60.63
CA ALA A 925 -28.00 -14.41 -59.39
C ALA A 925 -28.75 -13.86 -58.16
N LYS A 926 -29.38 -12.69 -58.26
CA LYS A 926 -30.13 -12.04 -57.17
C LYS A 926 -31.40 -12.79 -56.76
N VAL A 927 -32.10 -13.41 -57.72
CA VAL A 927 -33.35 -14.15 -57.45
C VAL A 927 -33.13 -15.67 -57.25
N GLY A 928 -31.90 -16.15 -57.34
CA GLY A 928 -31.56 -17.56 -57.20
C GLY A 928 -32.07 -18.46 -58.34
N ALA A 929 -32.20 -17.93 -59.55
CA ALA A 929 -32.65 -18.67 -60.72
C ALA A 929 -31.47 -19.05 -61.63
N GLU A 930 -31.36 -20.33 -62.01
CA GLU A 930 -30.27 -20.82 -62.87
C GLU A 930 -30.51 -20.56 -64.37
N THR A 931 -31.78 -20.34 -64.75
CA THR A 931 -32.17 -20.21 -66.15
C THR A 931 -33.02 -18.97 -66.37
N ARG A 932 -32.96 -18.41 -67.59
CA ARG A 932 -33.83 -17.31 -68.04
C ARG A 932 -35.31 -17.63 -67.81
N THR A 933 -35.71 -18.87 -68.04
CA THR A 933 -37.06 -19.38 -67.77
C THR A 933 -37.38 -19.36 -66.27
N GLY A 934 -36.41 -19.68 -65.41
CA GLY A 934 -36.52 -19.53 -63.95
C GLY A 934 -36.74 -18.08 -63.51
N LEU A 935 -36.05 -17.11 -64.14
CA LEU A 935 -36.27 -15.68 -63.89
C LEU A 935 -37.69 -15.23 -64.32
N ALA A 936 -38.16 -15.66 -65.48
CA ALA A 936 -39.53 -15.39 -65.94
C ALA A 936 -40.59 -15.97 -64.98
N ALA A 937 -40.41 -17.22 -64.53
CA ALA A 937 -41.29 -17.87 -63.58
C ALA A 937 -41.27 -17.21 -62.19
N TRP A 938 -40.16 -16.59 -61.79
CA TRP A 938 -40.07 -15.80 -60.56
C TRP A 938 -40.88 -14.52 -60.67
N VAL A 939 -40.76 -13.76 -61.78
CA VAL A 939 -41.53 -12.53 -62.01
C VAL A 939 -43.04 -12.80 -62.06
N LEU A 940 -43.46 -13.87 -62.74
CA LEU A 940 -44.88 -14.24 -62.82
C LEU A 940 -45.48 -14.67 -61.47
N ARG A 941 -44.66 -15.21 -60.55
CA ARG A 941 -45.08 -15.54 -59.18
C ARG A 941 -45.23 -14.31 -58.28
N GLN A 942 -44.57 -13.19 -58.60
CA GLN A 942 -44.71 -11.93 -57.86
C GLN A 942 -45.87 -11.04 -58.33
N ASN A 943 -46.47 -11.34 -59.49
CA ASN A 943 -47.63 -10.62 -60.04
C ASN A 943 -48.98 -11.33 -59.77
N ARG A 944 -48.98 -12.37 -58.92
CA ARG A 944 -50.17 -12.97 -58.30
C ARG A 944 -50.24 -12.51 -56.86
#